data_AF-A0A9D8B5W7-F1
#
_entry.id   AF-A0A9D8B5W7-F1
#
_cell.length_a   1.000
_cell.length_b   1.000
_cell.length_c   1.000
_cell.angle_alpha   90.00
_cell.angle_beta   90.00
_cell.angle_gamma   90.00
#
_symmetry.space_group_name_H-M   'P 1'
#
loop_
_entity.id
_entity.type
_entity.pdbx_description
1 polymer ?
#
loop_
_entity_poly.entity_id
_entity_poly.type
_entity_poly.pdbx_seq_one_letter_code
_entity_poly.pdbx_strand_id
1 'polypeptide(L)'
;MNRHWIALFVGLFLGTLLVCCALGLFFALGLVSLPTAELTPTTVAVRTQPLPVITAPVAPPAGVATPMTASPAERTIAVTALAYNAARAEGSTQRAQIIIRPKSDNIVRVGFLERTAVGIGAMWRSAAWTATTAAALMLGVDLSAYDIAFDTGAELIDGPSASGLMTVAVLAGLLGDDVRADAAMTGTINPDGTIGPVGDVPQKIEGAARDGKKLVVVPIVNRNSVDLKSKKTVDVVEWGRNLGVEVRPVSTVYEAYEILTGKKLPRPAGAPRVALSSRAIAQFTTATNTLLARYNQEMQRYNALPENIRQGRAESVSSATQSAQTCSQYLAQGLPEIAFQHGFEALSALVALNASARLDQLYLQGDYPGMVAQAQAAEKALPLNAALDRLKAQTPRTATDAIVLMDAYSDQAAAFALTAEGDLLLSGVAKAMPTGKPSEEWLNTLYRANGDFANASVYLELVDLLLTTYIGFGQSGAPSEARAAVMAETLQRAAEANLAYFESILDDNARTLNLDSAKLRGVVFSRDGDYRNAKFSLVGIPFAAQRLGAGSHSSLMRLGSSLNAYAYSAVLIAKYYSLNAQIDKDGTLTGFGQPQGLIDMLSLADQNSASLLALVQAEEPLPALFYYNNARFFREGTAAQKSLALFYFWQAAAESQVLANFSQAYAQSIQRDLAASHRPVSPLLAWGWRAPTLPPAPPAPRALPTVAPSPQAQTTIAPPPTGLPGNIITNAVMARDAKADTNEPVGVADTFGTEQAIFHAIVTIANAPSGTVLKTVWTAIDVGGVAPPNTPMGEMEIQVEGSRNVDAKFKPSAGRLPLGTFKVDIYLNGKLDRTLRFAVTSAPPVAPPTAAGCPPLPAPAPKPSGIVASVTMALDAKGDTKEPIGPTTVFSPDATLHAIVRIQNAPANTKVGIVWYAIDVGSAAACNTRLGEPYELVADGTRNIHFTLKPKTAWPTGAYRAEVLVNAVLDRVVNFSVK
;
A
#
# COMPACT_ATOMS: atom_id res chain seq x y z
N MET A 1 -14.55 23.02 -44.56
CA MET A 1 -13.82 24.29 -44.49
C MET A 1 -14.20 24.98 -43.17
N ASN A 2 -13.20 25.18 -42.31
CA ASN A 2 -13.17 25.82 -40.98
C ASN A 2 -14.17 25.39 -39.87
N ARG A 3 -13.74 24.39 -39.08
CA ARG A 3 -14.34 23.88 -37.82
C ARG A 3 -13.33 23.92 -36.63
N HIS A 4 -12.51 24.97 -36.52
CA HIS A 4 -11.35 25.02 -35.61
C HIS A 4 -11.50 25.80 -34.28
N TRP A 5 -12.70 26.16 -33.80
CA TRP A 5 -12.80 27.02 -32.60
C TRP A 5 -13.78 26.60 -31.49
N ILE A 6 -14.31 25.37 -31.52
CA ILE A 6 -15.10 24.81 -30.40
C ILE A 6 -14.32 23.68 -29.68
N ALA A 7 -13.18 23.26 -30.24
CA ALA A 7 -12.38 22.11 -29.80
C ALA A 7 -11.20 22.44 -28.84
N LEU A 8 -11.16 23.65 -28.28
CA LEU A 8 -10.05 24.13 -27.43
C LEU A 8 -10.51 24.57 -26.03
N PHE A 9 -11.79 24.40 -25.67
CA PHE A 9 -12.39 25.03 -24.47
C PHE A 9 -13.13 24.06 -23.54
N VAL A 10 -12.85 22.75 -23.64
CA VAL A 10 -13.21 21.72 -22.64
C VAL A 10 -11.91 21.23 -22.00
N GLY A 11 -11.18 22.16 -21.36
CA GLY A 11 -9.93 21.90 -20.67
C GLY A 11 -10.00 20.64 -19.81
N LEU A 12 -9.28 19.64 -20.27
CA LEU A 12 -8.68 18.51 -19.57
C LEU A 12 -9.22 18.07 -18.21
N PHE A 13 -9.52 16.77 -18.16
CA PHE A 13 -9.24 15.87 -17.03
C PHE A 13 -9.84 16.26 -15.67
N LEU A 14 -11.16 16.22 -15.58
CA LEU A 14 -11.79 15.94 -14.30
C LEU A 14 -11.64 14.45 -13.95
N GLY A 15 -10.59 14.16 -13.19
CA GLY A 15 -10.67 13.35 -11.97
C GLY A 15 -10.94 11.86 -12.13
N THR A 16 -9.88 11.09 -12.38
CA THR A 16 -9.84 9.66 -12.00
C THR A 16 -9.04 9.55 -10.70
N LEU A 17 -9.73 9.84 -9.59
CA LEU A 17 -9.30 9.83 -8.18
C LEU A 17 -8.21 10.83 -7.76
N LEU A 18 -8.67 11.94 -7.17
CA LEU A 18 -7.99 12.91 -6.31
C LEU A 18 -6.46 13.05 -6.46
N VAL A 19 -6.11 14.12 -7.18
CA VAL A 19 -4.90 14.95 -6.99
C VAL A 19 -3.60 14.25 -7.37
N CYS A 20 -3.32 14.33 -8.66
CA CYS A 20 -2.02 14.51 -9.29
C CYS A 20 -2.30 14.65 -10.82
N CYS A 21 -1.96 15.82 -11.42
CA CYS A 21 -1.24 15.91 -12.72
C CYS A 21 -1.97 16.08 -14.10
N ALA A 22 -1.68 17.25 -14.75
CA ALA A 22 -1.60 17.59 -16.21
C ALA A 22 -1.96 19.10 -16.39
N LEU A 23 -1.23 20.01 -17.03
CA LEU A 23 -0.54 19.99 -18.33
C LEU A 23 0.61 21.02 -18.41
N GLY A 24 1.47 20.88 -19.42
CA GLY A 24 2.31 21.95 -19.95
C GLY A 24 2.35 21.98 -21.49
N LEU A 25 2.42 23.18 -22.08
CA LEU A 25 3.27 23.49 -23.26
C LEU A 25 3.29 25.01 -23.59
N PHE A 26 4.52 25.49 -23.90
CA PHE A 26 5.00 26.80 -24.39
C PHE A 26 5.16 27.92 -23.34
N PHE A 27 6.33 28.56 -23.14
CA PHE A 27 7.26 29.13 -24.12
C PHE A 27 8.75 29.19 -23.66
N ALA A 28 9.67 28.99 -24.62
CA ALA A 28 11.05 29.49 -24.57
C ALA A 28 11.13 30.84 -25.32
N LEU A 29 11.89 31.79 -24.74
CA LEU A 29 12.34 33.09 -25.29
C LEU A 29 11.28 34.20 -25.47
N GLY A 30 11.48 35.28 -24.71
CA GLY A 30 10.79 36.56 -24.90
C GLY A 30 10.85 37.46 -23.66
N LEU A 31 11.95 38.20 -23.50
CA LEU A 31 12.09 39.31 -22.55
C LEU A 31 10.94 40.32 -22.68
N VAL A 32 10.22 40.58 -21.59
CA VAL A 32 9.61 41.89 -21.30
C VAL A 32 9.71 42.15 -19.80
N SER A 33 10.53 43.13 -19.43
CA SER A 33 10.69 43.65 -18.07
C SER A 33 9.53 44.59 -17.73
N LEU A 34 8.85 44.39 -16.58
CA LEU A 34 8.06 45.42 -15.89
C LEU A 34 8.03 45.16 -14.36
N PRO A 35 7.83 46.20 -13.53
CA PRO A 35 8.62 46.43 -12.32
C PRO A 35 8.06 45.76 -11.07
N THR A 36 8.99 45.42 -10.17
CA THR A 36 8.78 45.01 -8.78
C THR A 36 8.19 46.14 -7.95
N ALA A 37 7.02 45.93 -7.34
CA ALA A 37 6.57 46.71 -6.20
C ALA A 37 6.91 45.92 -4.92
N GLU A 38 7.89 46.43 -4.17
CA GLU A 38 8.23 45.95 -2.83
C GLU A 38 7.08 46.25 -1.86
N LEU A 39 6.59 45.23 -1.15
CA LEU A 39 5.74 45.42 0.02
C LEU A 39 6.58 45.14 1.27
N THR A 40 6.97 46.23 1.94
CA THR A 40 7.60 46.21 3.26
C THR A 40 6.65 45.62 4.32
N PRO A 41 7.14 44.79 5.26
CA PRO A 41 6.31 44.24 6.32
C PRO A 41 6.04 45.29 7.42
N THR A 42 4.78 45.65 7.61
CA THR A 42 4.35 46.51 8.72
C THR A 42 4.38 45.73 10.02
N THR A 43 5.27 46.14 10.93
CA THR A 43 5.41 45.60 12.28
C THR A 43 4.24 46.06 13.15
N VAL A 44 3.44 45.13 13.70
CA VAL A 44 2.48 45.45 14.78
C VAL A 44 3.11 45.02 16.10
N ALA A 45 3.50 46.00 16.91
CA ALA A 45 3.99 45.78 18.27
C ALA A 45 2.80 45.42 19.20
N VAL A 46 2.79 44.20 19.73
CA VAL A 46 1.86 43.80 20.80
C VAL A 46 2.63 43.82 22.13
N ARG A 47 2.13 44.67 23.03
CA ARG A 47 2.64 44.92 24.38
C ARG A 47 2.42 43.68 25.25
N THR A 48 3.49 43.05 25.72
CA THR A 48 3.42 41.93 26.67
C THR A 48 3.22 42.47 28.10
N GLN A 49 2.21 41.95 28.80
CA GLN A 49 2.18 41.98 30.27
C GLN A 49 2.32 40.54 30.79
N PRO A 50 3.15 40.29 31.82
CA PRO A 50 3.30 38.96 32.40
C PRO A 50 2.11 38.63 33.32
N LEU A 51 1.49 37.47 33.10
CA LEU A 51 0.49 36.90 34.01
C LEU A 51 1.17 35.97 35.06
N PRO A 52 0.59 35.85 36.27
CA PRO A 52 1.27 35.32 37.45
C PRO A 52 1.48 33.81 37.43
N VAL A 53 2.63 33.38 37.95
CA VAL A 53 3.01 31.98 38.17
C VAL A 53 2.17 31.42 39.33
N ILE A 54 1.35 30.40 39.05
CA ILE A 54 0.69 29.59 40.09
C ILE A 54 1.56 28.36 40.33
N THR A 55 2.32 28.38 41.42
CA THR A 55 3.03 27.20 41.95
C THR A 55 2.12 26.42 42.89
N ALA A 56 1.66 25.24 42.48
CA ALA A 56 1.19 24.21 43.41
C ALA A 56 1.59 22.82 42.89
N PRO A 57 2.26 21.97 43.68
CA PRO A 57 2.65 20.63 43.26
C PRO A 57 1.43 19.70 43.33
N VAL A 58 1.05 19.11 42.19
CA VAL A 58 0.07 18.03 42.12
C VAL A 58 0.81 16.72 42.36
N ALA A 59 0.46 16.00 43.44
CA ALA A 59 0.98 14.67 43.71
C ALA A 59 0.47 13.66 42.65
N PRO A 60 1.31 12.74 42.17
CA PRO A 60 0.91 11.78 41.15
C PRO A 60 -0.12 10.78 41.70
N PRO A 61 -1.16 10.40 40.92
CA PRO A 61 -2.08 9.34 41.31
C PRO A 61 -1.35 8.00 41.32
N ALA A 62 -1.53 7.26 42.43
CA ALA A 62 -0.98 5.93 42.62
C ALA A 62 -1.63 4.93 41.64
N GLY A 63 -0.82 4.22 40.86
CA GLY A 63 -1.27 3.16 39.95
C GLY A 63 -0.61 3.12 38.57
N VAL A 64 0.30 4.04 38.25
CA VAL A 64 1.07 4.00 36.99
C VAL A 64 2.16 2.93 37.09
N ALA A 65 2.07 1.88 36.28
CA ALA A 65 3.20 0.99 36.06
C ALA A 65 4.39 1.81 35.58
N THR A 66 5.51 1.71 36.29
CA THR A 66 6.72 2.47 36.01
C THR A 66 7.16 2.20 34.57
N PRO A 67 7.40 3.24 33.72
CA PRO A 67 8.08 3.03 32.45
C PRO A 67 9.44 2.35 32.70
N MET A 68 9.99 1.66 31.69
CA MET A 68 11.35 1.10 31.76
C MET A 68 12.26 2.10 32.47
N THR A 69 12.86 1.69 33.59
CA THR A 69 13.73 2.54 34.40
C THR A 69 14.85 3.07 33.50
N ALA A 70 14.75 4.34 33.15
CA ALA A 70 15.75 5.08 32.40
C ALA A 70 17.11 4.92 33.08
N SER A 71 18.18 4.78 32.28
CA SER A 71 19.53 4.91 32.82
C SER A 71 19.68 6.31 33.43
N PRO A 72 20.03 6.45 34.72
CA PRO A 72 20.06 7.74 35.41
C PRO A 72 21.25 8.63 34.99
N ALA A 73 22.10 8.19 34.06
CA ALA A 73 23.33 8.89 33.68
C ALA A 73 23.33 9.27 32.19
N GLU A 74 23.98 10.39 31.87
CA GLU A 74 24.30 10.77 30.49
C GLU A 74 25.05 9.65 29.78
N ARG A 75 24.61 9.33 28.56
CA ARG A 75 25.20 8.29 27.70
C ARG A 75 25.64 8.91 26.39
N THR A 76 26.83 8.55 25.92
CA THR A 76 27.34 8.92 24.60
C THR A 76 27.61 7.66 23.80
N ILE A 77 26.86 7.46 22.71
CA ILE A 77 26.98 6.30 21.83
C ILE A 77 27.71 6.72 20.57
N ALA A 78 28.87 6.11 20.33
CA ALA A 78 29.64 6.33 19.11
C ALA A 78 29.24 5.32 18.03
N VAL A 79 28.93 5.79 16.84
CA VAL A 79 28.57 4.96 15.68
C VAL A 79 29.32 5.40 14.43
N THR A 80 29.43 4.51 13.45
CA THR A 80 30.10 4.80 12.17
C THR A 80 29.12 4.70 11.01
N ALA A 81 28.74 5.85 10.44
CA ALA A 81 27.94 5.94 9.23
C ALA A 81 28.81 5.78 7.97
N LEU A 82 28.16 5.47 6.85
CA LEU A 82 28.81 5.38 5.53
C LEU A 82 28.29 6.48 4.61
N ALA A 83 29.21 7.17 3.94
CA ALA A 83 28.91 8.24 3.00
C ALA A 83 29.55 7.95 1.64
N TYR A 84 29.00 8.57 0.59
CA TYR A 84 29.57 8.56 -0.75
C TYR A 84 29.93 9.99 -1.15
N ASN A 85 31.14 10.17 -1.67
CA ASN A 85 31.61 11.45 -2.17
C ASN A 85 31.56 11.44 -3.71
N ALA A 86 30.60 12.17 -4.28
CA ALA A 86 30.42 12.25 -5.73
C ALA A 86 31.63 12.88 -6.45
N ALA A 87 32.30 13.86 -5.85
CA ALA A 87 33.44 14.55 -6.46
C ALA A 87 34.67 13.64 -6.60
N ARG A 88 34.85 12.68 -5.68
CA ARG A 88 35.94 11.69 -5.72
C ARG A 88 35.50 10.33 -6.26
N ALA A 89 34.20 10.13 -6.45
CA ALA A 89 33.59 8.86 -6.77
C ALA A 89 33.97 7.71 -5.81
N GLU A 90 34.08 8.02 -4.51
CA GLU A 90 34.55 7.09 -3.48
C GLU A 90 33.67 7.12 -2.23
N GLY A 91 33.55 5.97 -1.54
CA GLY A 91 32.95 5.91 -0.22
C GLY A 91 33.90 6.34 0.89
N SER A 92 33.33 6.73 2.03
CA SER A 92 34.06 7.11 3.25
C SER A 92 33.27 6.69 4.49
N THR A 93 33.97 6.49 5.62
CA THR A 93 33.31 6.35 6.91
C THR A 93 33.22 7.67 7.64
N GLN A 94 32.20 7.80 8.46
CA GLN A 94 32.00 8.97 9.29
C GLN A 94 31.59 8.58 10.69
N ARG A 95 32.34 9.05 11.68
CA ARG A 95 32.02 8.82 13.09
C ARG A 95 31.04 9.87 13.57
N ALA A 96 29.91 9.42 14.12
CA ALA A 96 28.95 10.26 14.82
C ALA A 96 28.85 9.82 16.29
N GLN A 97 28.49 10.74 17.16
CA GLN A 97 28.18 10.50 18.56
C GLN A 97 26.75 10.97 18.85
N ILE A 98 25.98 10.11 19.48
CA ILE A 98 24.62 10.41 19.94
C ILE A 98 24.70 10.52 21.46
N ILE A 99 24.35 11.69 21.98
CA ILE A 99 24.41 12.01 23.40
C ILE A 99 22.99 12.06 23.92
N ILE A 100 22.69 11.28 24.96
CA ILE A 100 21.37 11.21 25.58
C ILE A 100 21.51 11.62 27.05
N ARG A 101 20.75 12.64 27.45
CA ARG A 101 20.72 13.17 28.82
C ARG A 101 19.31 13.12 29.36
N PRO A 102 19.06 12.45 30.50
CA PRO A 102 17.78 12.56 31.20
C PRO A 102 17.49 14.00 31.63
N LYS A 103 16.22 14.40 31.63
CA LYS A 103 15.76 15.71 32.09
C LYS A 103 14.30 15.68 32.57
N SER A 104 13.82 16.81 33.07
CA SER A 104 12.49 16.95 33.67
C SER A 104 11.71 18.22 33.27
N ASP A 105 12.15 18.93 32.22
CA ASP A 105 11.49 20.17 31.75
C ASP A 105 10.26 19.91 30.84
N ASN A 106 9.96 18.65 30.53
CA ASN A 106 8.85 18.20 29.67
C ASN A 106 8.81 18.87 28.28
N ILE A 107 9.97 19.26 27.75
CA ILE A 107 10.09 19.83 26.41
C ILE A 107 10.75 18.80 25.48
N VAL A 108 10.21 18.53 24.30
CA VAL A 108 10.91 17.68 23.32
C VAL A 108 12.08 18.47 22.73
N ARG A 109 13.31 17.95 22.83
CA ARG A 109 14.52 18.63 22.32
C ARG A 109 15.47 17.65 21.64
N VAL A 110 15.76 17.94 20.36
CA VAL A 110 16.86 17.31 19.61
C VAL A 110 17.87 18.38 19.24
N GLY A 111 19.11 18.20 19.71
CA GLY A 111 20.23 19.11 19.49
C GLY A 111 21.18 18.63 18.39
N PHE A 112 21.89 19.57 17.78
CA PHE A 112 22.92 19.31 16.79
C PHE A 112 24.21 20.02 17.20
N LEU A 113 25.32 19.28 17.23
CA LEU A 113 26.64 19.83 17.51
C LEU A 113 27.43 19.90 16.20
N GLU A 114 27.81 21.13 15.82
CA GLU A 114 28.41 21.45 14.52
C GLU A 114 29.80 22.08 14.71
N ARG A 115 30.74 21.74 13.82
CA ARG A 115 32.08 22.35 13.79
C ARG A 115 32.17 23.58 12.88
N THR A 116 31.28 23.68 11.89
CA THR A 116 31.24 24.76 10.90
C THR A 116 29.82 25.30 10.80
N ALA A 117 29.66 26.60 10.52
CA ALA A 117 28.33 27.25 10.45
C ALA A 117 27.46 26.79 9.25
N VAL A 118 28.00 25.95 8.38
CA VAL A 118 27.33 25.39 7.17
C VAL A 118 27.12 23.87 7.32
N GLY A 119 27.48 23.29 8.47
CA GLY A 119 27.86 21.87 8.58
C GLY A 119 26.75 20.82 8.51
N ILE A 120 25.51 21.12 8.97
CA ILE A 120 24.40 20.15 8.96
C ILE A 120 23.23 20.66 8.12
N GLY A 121 22.99 19.97 7.00
CA GLY A 121 21.87 20.22 6.09
C GLY A 121 20.53 19.65 6.55
N ALA A 122 19.47 19.94 5.80
CA ALA A 122 18.12 19.46 6.07
C ALA A 122 18.03 17.92 6.14
N MET A 123 18.86 17.22 5.36
CA MET A 123 18.86 15.75 5.27
C MET A 123 19.26 15.09 6.59
N TRP A 124 20.29 15.59 7.27
CA TRP A 124 20.72 15.07 8.58
C TRP A 124 19.76 15.45 9.71
N ARG A 125 19.16 16.65 9.64
CA ARG A 125 18.10 17.04 10.60
C ARG A 125 16.89 16.11 10.49
N SER A 126 16.44 15.82 9.27
CA SER A 126 15.41 14.81 8.99
C SER A 126 15.80 13.43 9.54
N ALA A 127 17.02 12.97 9.27
CA ALA A 127 17.51 11.68 9.75
C ALA A 127 17.50 11.57 11.28
N ALA A 128 17.98 12.60 11.98
CA ALA A 128 18.01 12.65 13.44
C ALA A 128 16.60 12.66 14.05
N TRP A 129 15.72 13.54 13.58
CA TRP A 129 14.34 13.62 14.09
C TRP A 129 13.55 12.34 13.81
N THR A 130 13.71 11.73 12.63
CA THR A 130 13.05 10.46 12.29
C THR A 130 13.61 9.33 13.14
N ALA A 131 14.93 9.26 13.35
CA ALA A 131 15.56 8.25 14.19
C ALA A 131 15.09 8.33 15.65
N THR A 132 15.09 9.54 16.22
CA THR A 132 14.60 9.79 17.58
C THR A 132 13.13 9.44 17.73
N THR A 133 12.30 9.82 16.75
CA THR A 133 10.86 9.51 16.74
C THR A 133 10.59 8.01 16.64
N ALA A 134 11.25 7.32 15.71
CA ALA A 134 11.13 5.88 15.55
C ALA A 134 11.55 5.14 16.83
N ALA A 135 12.67 5.52 17.45
CA ALA A 135 13.13 4.92 18.69
C ALA A 135 12.13 5.13 19.85
N ALA A 136 11.58 6.34 19.97
CA ALA A 136 10.58 6.67 21.00
C ALA A 136 9.30 5.84 20.85
N LEU A 137 8.77 5.76 19.63
CA LEU A 137 7.55 4.99 19.35
C LEU A 137 7.76 3.50 19.62
N MET A 138 8.91 2.93 19.23
CA MET A 138 9.23 1.51 19.44
C MET A 138 9.39 1.12 20.90
N LEU A 139 9.98 2.00 21.72
CA LEU A 139 10.19 1.73 23.15
C LEU A 139 9.03 2.21 24.03
N GLY A 140 8.11 2.98 23.46
CA GLY A 140 7.07 3.69 24.18
C GLY A 140 7.60 4.69 25.20
N VAL A 141 8.66 5.41 24.83
CA VAL A 141 9.38 6.34 25.69
C VAL A 141 8.89 7.77 25.47
N ASP A 142 8.66 8.48 26.58
CA ASP A 142 8.43 9.92 26.58
C ASP A 142 9.72 10.67 26.26
N LEU A 143 9.83 11.24 25.06
CA LEU A 143 11.01 12.00 24.64
C LEU A 143 11.20 13.31 25.40
N SER A 144 10.15 13.84 26.02
CA SER A 144 10.27 15.07 26.81
C SER A 144 11.10 14.87 28.09
N ALA A 145 11.35 13.61 28.47
CA ALA A 145 12.23 13.22 29.55
C ALA A 145 13.73 13.15 29.14
N TYR A 146 14.09 13.46 27.89
CA TYR A 146 15.47 13.39 27.41
C TYR A 146 15.86 14.57 26.52
N ASP A 147 17.09 15.05 26.67
CA ASP A 147 17.79 15.80 25.63
C ASP A 147 18.61 14.80 24.79
N ILE A 148 18.35 14.76 23.49
CA ILE A 148 19.11 13.93 22.54
C ILE A 148 19.90 14.85 21.62
N ALA A 149 21.22 14.73 21.60
CA ALA A 149 22.08 15.53 20.74
C ALA A 149 22.87 14.66 19.77
N PHE A 150 23.01 15.13 18.54
CA PHE A 150 23.79 14.50 17.48
C PHE A 150 25.05 15.32 17.22
N ASP A 151 26.21 14.76 17.57
CA ASP A 151 27.53 15.27 17.20
C ASP A 151 28.04 14.45 16.01
N THR A 152 28.21 15.12 14.89
CA THR A 152 28.53 14.45 13.64
C THR A 152 30.03 14.43 13.31
N GLY A 153 30.84 15.14 14.11
CA GLY A 153 32.30 15.16 14.03
C GLY A 153 32.92 15.69 12.72
N ALA A 154 32.14 16.00 11.68
CA ALA A 154 32.64 16.28 10.33
C ALA A 154 32.34 17.71 9.84
N GLU A 155 33.10 18.18 8.85
CA GLU A 155 33.04 19.54 8.31
C GLU A 155 31.86 19.79 7.35
N LEU A 156 31.43 18.75 6.61
CA LEU A 156 30.29 18.80 5.69
C LEU A 156 29.70 17.39 5.56
N ILE A 157 28.39 17.26 5.67
CA ILE A 157 27.73 15.95 5.71
C ILE A 157 26.42 15.99 4.95
N ASP A 158 26.21 15.00 4.11
CA ASP A 158 24.95 14.89 3.39
C ASP A 158 24.49 13.45 3.18
N GLY A 159 23.18 13.21 3.35
CA GLY A 159 22.52 11.91 3.15
C GLY A 159 21.60 11.44 4.30
N PRO A 160 20.30 11.13 4.06
CA PRO A 160 19.43 10.50 5.07
C PRO A 160 19.82 9.05 5.36
N SER A 161 20.78 8.49 4.62
CA SER A 161 21.20 7.09 4.67
C SER A 161 21.81 6.65 6.01
N ALA A 162 21.98 7.54 6.97
CA ALA A 162 22.44 7.21 8.32
C ALA A 162 21.30 7.03 9.33
N SER A 163 20.04 7.34 8.97
CA SER A 163 18.95 7.39 9.94
C SER A 163 18.68 6.03 10.61
N GLY A 164 18.83 4.90 9.92
CA GLY A 164 18.71 3.57 10.53
C GLY A 164 19.78 3.31 11.61
N LEU A 165 21.02 3.73 11.36
CA LEU A 165 22.11 3.65 12.33
C LEU A 165 21.89 4.60 13.51
N MET A 166 21.41 5.81 13.25
CA MET A 166 21.04 6.76 14.29
C MET A 166 19.95 6.19 15.20
N THR A 167 18.94 5.51 14.64
CA THR A 167 17.91 4.85 15.44
C THR A 167 18.52 3.81 16.36
N VAL A 168 19.43 2.95 15.85
CA VAL A 168 20.16 1.98 16.68
C VAL A 168 20.93 2.69 17.81
N ALA A 169 21.59 3.80 17.52
CA ALA A 169 22.34 4.56 18.52
C ALA A 169 21.44 5.17 19.60
N VAL A 170 20.30 5.75 19.21
CA VAL A 170 19.31 6.30 20.15
C VAL A 170 18.74 5.18 21.02
N LEU A 171 18.34 4.06 20.42
CA LEU A 171 17.86 2.88 21.14
C LEU A 171 18.89 2.37 22.15
N ALA A 172 20.15 2.23 21.73
CA ALA A 172 21.23 1.73 22.59
C ALA A 172 21.49 2.69 23.76
N GLY A 173 21.46 4.00 23.50
CA GLY A 173 21.61 5.02 24.54
C GLY A 173 20.46 4.99 25.56
N LEU A 174 19.21 4.84 25.11
CA LEU A 174 18.03 4.74 25.98
C LEU A 174 18.00 3.44 26.79
N LEU A 175 18.45 2.33 26.19
CA LEU A 175 18.48 1.01 26.81
C LEU A 175 19.72 0.74 27.66
N GLY A 176 20.74 1.60 27.58
CA GLY A 176 22.00 1.43 28.30
C GLY A 176 22.95 0.40 27.64
N ASP A 177 22.76 0.10 26.37
CA ASP A 177 23.59 -0.83 25.59
C ASP A 177 24.69 -0.09 24.81
N ASP A 178 25.74 -0.80 24.43
CA ASP A 178 26.87 -0.28 23.66
C ASP A 178 26.82 -0.78 22.20
N VAL A 179 27.33 0.05 21.28
CA VAL A 179 27.45 -0.30 19.85
C VAL A 179 28.91 -0.61 19.54
N ARG A 180 29.15 -1.72 18.83
CA ARG A 180 30.52 -2.15 18.46
C ARG A 180 31.23 -1.13 17.54
N ALA A 181 32.47 -0.78 17.88
CA ALA A 181 33.23 0.27 17.19
C ALA A 181 33.83 -0.15 15.84
N ASP A 182 33.97 -1.46 15.59
CA ASP A 182 34.50 -2.04 14.36
C ASP A 182 33.44 -2.25 13.27
N ALA A 183 32.17 -1.88 13.55
CA ALA A 183 31.08 -1.92 12.58
C ALA A 183 30.75 -0.55 11.99
N ALA A 184 30.21 -0.56 10.79
CA ALA A 184 29.57 0.59 10.15
C ALA A 184 28.22 0.19 9.55
N MET A 185 27.34 1.16 9.31
CA MET A 185 26.01 0.90 8.76
C MET A 185 25.55 1.99 7.82
N THR A 186 24.74 1.60 6.83
CA THR A 186 23.94 2.49 6.00
C THR A 186 22.51 1.95 5.88
N GLY A 187 21.54 2.83 5.65
CA GLY A 187 20.12 2.54 5.50
C GLY A 187 19.25 3.64 6.08
N THR A 188 18.14 3.96 5.42
CA THR A 188 17.13 4.87 5.99
C THR A 188 16.28 4.11 7.02
N ILE A 189 15.53 4.84 7.87
CA ILE A 189 14.56 4.28 8.82
C ILE A 189 13.18 4.72 8.36
N ASN A 190 12.27 3.76 8.23
CA ASN A 190 10.88 4.02 7.88
C ASN A 190 9.99 3.98 9.14
N PRO A 191 8.76 4.55 9.10
CA PRO A 191 7.85 4.59 10.25
C PRO A 191 7.55 3.23 10.91
N ASP A 192 7.58 2.15 10.14
CA ASP A 192 7.34 0.78 10.60
C ASP A 192 8.59 0.08 11.20
N GLY A 193 9.73 0.76 11.21
CA GLY A 193 11.01 0.21 11.66
C GLY A 193 11.78 -0.60 10.63
N THR A 194 11.35 -0.62 9.37
CA THR A 194 12.13 -1.19 8.26
C THR A 194 13.34 -0.33 7.93
N ILE A 195 14.40 -1.00 7.47
CA ILE A 195 15.58 -0.34 6.94
C ILE A 195 15.42 -0.13 5.44
N GLY A 196 15.28 1.12 5.01
CA GLY A 196 15.01 1.47 3.61
C GLY A 196 16.26 1.48 2.72
N PRO A 197 16.08 1.41 1.39
CA PRO A 197 17.15 1.39 0.41
C PRO A 197 17.90 2.72 0.36
N VAL A 198 19.18 2.59 0.02
CA VAL A 198 20.11 3.70 -0.20
C VAL A 198 20.93 3.48 -1.47
N GLY A 199 21.50 4.56 -2.01
CA GLY A 199 22.43 4.50 -3.14
C GLY A 199 23.85 4.12 -2.73
N ASP A 200 24.65 3.76 -3.74
CA ASP A 200 26.12 3.69 -3.74
C ASP A 200 26.71 2.71 -2.70
N VAL A 201 25.99 1.63 -2.42
CA VAL A 201 26.37 0.63 -1.40
C VAL A 201 27.73 -0.03 -1.66
N PRO A 202 28.09 -0.46 -2.90
CA PRO A 202 29.41 -1.02 -3.15
C PRO A 202 30.56 -0.06 -2.81
N GLN A 203 30.43 1.21 -3.18
CA GLN A 203 31.42 2.25 -2.89
C GLN A 203 31.51 2.54 -1.38
N LYS A 204 30.39 2.56 -0.68
CA LYS A 204 30.34 2.70 0.78
C LYS A 204 31.06 1.55 1.49
N ILE A 205 30.92 0.32 1.01
CA ILE A 205 31.64 -0.85 1.53
C ILE A 205 33.15 -0.74 1.26
N GLU A 206 33.56 -0.29 0.06
CA GLU A 206 34.98 -0.02 -0.24
C GLU A 206 35.60 0.99 0.74
N GLY A 207 34.88 2.08 1.04
CA GLY A 207 35.31 3.06 2.03
C GLY A 207 35.43 2.47 3.44
N ALA A 208 34.45 1.68 3.86
CA ALA A 208 34.49 0.99 5.16
C ALA A 208 35.68 0.04 5.29
N ALA A 209 35.98 -0.73 4.24
CA ALA A 209 37.13 -1.63 4.19
C ALA A 209 38.45 -0.88 4.33
N ARG A 210 38.58 0.24 3.60
CA ARG A 210 39.75 1.12 3.64
C ARG A 210 39.98 1.71 5.03
N ASP A 211 38.90 2.08 5.72
CA ASP A 211 38.92 2.64 7.07
C ASP A 211 38.96 1.54 8.16
N GLY A 212 39.20 0.28 7.78
CA GLY A 212 39.49 -0.83 8.68
C GLY A 212 38.27 -1.43 9.39
N LYS A 213 37.04 -1.12 8.97
CA LYS A 213 35.82 -1.71 9.52
C LYS A 213 35.75 -3.20 9.20
N LYS A 214 35.29 -4.00 10.16
CA LYS A 214 35.20 -5.46 10.04
C LYS A 214 33.80 -5.93 9.67
N LEU A 215 32.80 -5.14 10.02
CA LEU A 215 31.40 -5.42 9.75
C LEU A 215 30.72 -4.21 9.10
N VAL A 216 29.96 -4.45 8.04
CA VAL A 216 29.11 -3.45 7.39
C VAL A 216 27.67 -3.95 7.33
N VAL A 217 26.76 -3.22 7.97
CA VAL A 217 25.32 -3.51 7.94
C VAL A 217 24.67 -2.68 6.82
N VAL A 218 23.90 -3.35 5.95
CA VAL A 218 23.26 -2.73 4.77
C VAL A 218 21.79 -3.11 4.69
N PRO A 219 20.93 -2.34 4.00
CA PRO A 219 19.55 -2.72 3.78
C PRO A 219 19.48 -4.02 2.96
N ILE A 220 18.57 -4.93 3.34
CA ILE A 220 18.36 -6.20 2.62
C ILE A 220 18.02 -5.98 1.14
N VAL A 221 17.26 -4.92 0.87
CA VAL A 221 16.85 -4.49 -0.48
C VAL A 221 18.03 -4.06 -1.35
N ASN A 222 19.17 -3.71 -0.74
CA ASN A 222 20.41 -3.37 -1.45
C ASN A 222 21.38 -4.55 -1.59
N ARG A 223 20.97 -5.79 -1.28
CA ARG A 223 21.85 -6.96 -1.43
C ARG A 223 22.46 -7.03 -2.83
N ASN A 224 21.62 -6.79 -3.84
CA ASN A 224 22.06 -6.66 -5.22
C ASN A 224 22.08 -5.17 -5.56
N SER A 225 23.27 -4.58 -5.65
CA SER A 225 23.45 -3.15 -5.91
C SER A 225 24.27 -2.91 -7.17
N VAL A 226 23.98 -1.83 -7.89
CA VAL A 226 24.75 -1.42 -9.06
C VAL A 226 26.06 -0.79 -8.62
N ASP A 227 27.18 -1.35 -9.09
CA ASP A 227 28.48 -0.70 -8.96
C ASP A 227 28.58 0.48 -9.93
N LEU A 228 28.87 1.67 -9.40
CA LEU A 228 28.98 2.89 -10.19
C LEU A 228 30.12 2.85 -11.23
N LYS A 229 31.20 2.10 -10.98
CA LYS A 229 32.37 2.04 -11.88
C LYS A 229 32.09 1.13 -13.07
N SER A 230 31.66 -0.11 -12.83
CA SER A 230 31.41 -1.10 -13.89
C SER A 230 30.00 -1.02 -14.49
N LYS A 231 29.07 -0.31 -13.83
CA LYS A 231 27.63 -0.28 -14.15
C LYS A 231 26.95 -1.66 -14.09
N LYS A 232 27.57 -2.63 -13.41
CA LYS A 232 27.05 -3.98 -13.22
C LYS A 232 26.45 -4.13 -11.83
N THR A 233 25.41 -4.95 -11.72
CA THR A 233 24.88 -5.38 -10.42
C THR A 233 25.84 -6.36 -9.76
N VAL A 234 26.11 -6.16 -8.47
CA VAL A 234 26.96 -7.01 -7.64
C VAL A 234 26.20 -7.46 -6.39
N ASP A 235 26.46 -8.69 -5.92
CA ASP A 235 26.05 -9.10 -4.57
C ASP A 235 27.02 -8.46 -3.57
N VAL A 236 26.51 -7.52 -2.77
CA VAL A 236 27.32 -6.74 -1.82
C VAL A 236 27.92 -7.59 -0.70
N VAL A 237 27.37 -8.78 -0.43
CA VAL A 237 27.93 -9.73 0.55
C VAL A 237 29.22 -10.34 0.02
N GLU A 238 29.22 -10.76 -1.25
CA GLU A 238 30.44 -11.24 -1.92
C GLU A 238 31.45 -10.11 -2.12
N TRP A 239 30.95 -8.92 -2.50
CA TRP A 239 31.76 -7.72 -2.63
C TRP A 239 32.54 -7.41 -1.36
N GLY A 240 31.86 -7.37 -0.20
CA GLY A 240 32.49 -7.15 1.10
C GLY A 240 33.50 -8.24 1.45
N ARG A 241 33.16 -9.52 1.20
CA ARG A 241 34.06 -10.65 1.47
C ARG A 241 35.39 -10.50 0.72
N ASN A 242 35.35 -10.08 -0.54
CA ASN A 242 36.54 -9.85 -1.37
C ASN A 242 37.40 -8.68 -0.87
N LEU A 243 36.81 -7.77 -0.09
CA LEU A 243 37.48 -6.65 0.56
C LEU A 243 37.91 -6.95 2.01
N GLY A 244 37.67 -8.17 2.51
CA GLY A 244 37.98 -8.56 3.89
C GLY A 244 37.02 -7.98 4.93
N VAL A 245 35.78 -7.64 4.53
CA VAL A 245 34.73 -7.08 5.38
C VAL A 245 33.51 -8.00 5.39
N GLU A 246 33.01 -8.33 6.58
CA GLU A 246 31.71 -9.02 6.70
C GLU A 246 30.59 -8.03 6.36
N VAL A 247 29.72 -8.36 5.41
CA VAL A 247 28.54 -7.56 5.10
C VAL A 247 27.30 -8.31 5.53
N ARG A 248 26.47 -7.67 6.37
CA ARG A 248 25.22 -8.23 6.88
C ARG A 248 24.01 -7.43 6.39
N PRO A 249 23.26 -7.96 5.42
CA PRO A 249 21.99 -7.38 5.01
C PRO A 249 20.93 -7.53 6.11
N VAL A 250 20.16 -6.47 6.37
CA VAL A 250 19.09 -6.45 7.39
C VAL A 250 17.79 -5.86 6.85
N SER A 251 16.66 -6.36 7.33
CA SER A 251 15.33 -5.91 6.93
C SER A 251 14.75 -4.85 7.88
N THR A 252 15.13 -4.91 9.15
CA THR A 252 14.55 -4.08 10.22
C THR A 252 15.62 -3.55 11.18
N VAL A 253 15.27 -2.48 11.89
CA VAL A 253 16.13 -1.95 12.96
C VAL A 253 16.33 -2.96 14.10
N TYR A 254 15.41 -3.90 14.31
CA TYR A 254 15.55 -4.98 15.29
C TYR A 254 16.76 -5.88 14.99
N GLU A 255 16.90 -6.30 13.73
CA GLU A 255 18.06 -7.08 13.29
C GLU A 255 19.35 -6.26 13.35
N ALA A 256 19.29 -5.00 12.90
CA ALA A 256 20.44 -4.10 12.93
C ALA A 256 20.94 -3.88 14.37
N TYR A 257 20.02 -3.67 15.32
CA TYR A 257 20.32 -3.51 16.73
C TYR A 257 20.99 -4.76 17.31
N GLU A 258 20.43 -5.95 17.05
CA GLU A 258 21.01 -7.21 17.53
C GLU A 258 22.43 -7.44 16.98
N ILE A 259 22.64 -7.13 15.71
CA ILE A 259 23.94 -7.27 15.07
C ILE A 259 24.98 -6.29 15.63
N LEU A 260 24.56 -5.05 15.91
CA LEU A 260 25.45 -3.97 16.31
C LEU A 260 25.73 -3.92 17.81
N THR A 261 24.82 -4.44 18.64
CA THR A 261 24.91 -4.41 20.12
C THR A 261 25.09 -5.79 20.74
N GLY A 262 24.75 -6.87 20.02
CA GLY A 262 24.67 -8.23 20.56
C GLY A 262 23.44 -8.45 21.47
N LYS A 263 22.51 -7.50 21.55
CA LYS A 263 21.32 -7.53 22.40
C LYS A 263 20.06 -7.55 21.55
N LYS A 264 19.00 -8.21 22.02
CA LYS A 264 17.71 -8.19 21.33
C LYS A 264 16.89 -7.01 21.82
N LEU A 265 16.36 -6.23 20.88
CA LEU A 265 15.25 -5.33 21.22
C LEU A 265 14.04 -6.17 21.59
N PRO A 266 13.24 -5.73 22.59
CA PRO A 266 11.94 -6.32 22.82
C PRO A 266 11.12 -6.23 21.53
N ARG A 267 10.76 -7.38 20.97
CA ARG A 267 9.89 -7.46 19.80
C ARG A 267 8.66 -8.25 20.24
N PRO A 268 7.47 -7.63 20.22
CA PRO A 268 6.24 -8.35 20.52
C PRO A 268 6.14 -9.58 19.62
N ALA A 269 5.92 -10.75 20.23
CA ALA A 269 5.64 -11.96 19.47
C ALA A 269 4.28 -11.80 18.77
N GLY A 270 4.30 -11.53 17.47
CA GLY A 270 3.08 -11.40 16.68
C GLY A 270 2.36 -12.74 16.56
N ALA A 271 1.06 -12.76 16.88
CA ALA A 271 0.16 -13.86 16.52
C ALA A 271 -0.25 -13.75 15.05
N PRO A 272 -0.53 -14.86 14.34
CA PRO A 272 -0.94 -14.80 12.95
C PRO A 272 -2.37 -14.25 12.82
N ARG A 273 -2.47 -13.18 12.03
CA ARG A 273 -3.67 -12.56 11.45
C ARG A 273 -4.63 -11.90 12.45
N VAL A 274 -4.53 -10.58 12.54
CA VAL A 274 -5.56 -9.73 13.16
C VAL A 274 -6.70 -9.54 12.16
N ALA A 275 -7.94 -9.78 12.61
CA ALA A 275 -9.15 -9.59 11.82
C ALA A 275 -10.11 -8.68 12.59
N LEU A 276 -11.02 -8.02 11.86
CA LEU A 276 -12.07 -7.21 12.45
C LEU A 276 -13.02 -8.09 13.30
N SER A 277 -13.45 -7.56 14.45
CA SER A 277 -14.50 -8.20 15.25
C SER A 277 -15.85 -8.12 14.53
N SER A 278 -16.78 -9.04 14.83
CA SER A 278 -18.12 -9.03 14.21
C SER A 278 -18.85 -7.70 14.42
N ARG A 279 -18.62 -7.05 15.57
CA ARG A 279 -19.14 -5.71 15.87
C ARG A 279 -18.55 -4.66 14.93
N ALA A 280 -17.23 -4.68 14.72
CA ALA A 280 -16.56 -3.77 13.79
C ALA A 280 -17.02 -3.99 12.35
N ILE A 281 -17.16 -5.25 11.91
CA ILE A 281 -17.71 -5.60 10.58
C ILE A 281 -19.12 -5.00 10.40
N ALA A 282 -19.99 -5.13 11.39
CA ALA A 282 -21.34 -4.57 11.34
C ALA A 282 -21.32 -3.04 11.22
N GLN A 283 -20.43 -2.38 11.96
CA GLN A 283 -20.28 -0.93 11.92
C GLN A 283 -19.71 -0.42 10.59
N PHE A 284 -18.65 -1.03 10.07
CA PHE A 284 -18.16 -0.72 8.72
C PHE A 284 -19.27 -0.94 7.68
N THR A 285 -20.07 -2.00 7.81
CA THR A 285 -21.21 -2.25 6.91
C THR A 285 -22.22 -1.10 6.96
N THR A 286 -22.59 -0.62 8.14
CA THR A 286 -23.50 0.51 8.32
C THR A 286 -22.93 1.81 7.74
N ALA A 287 -21.66 2.11 8.01
CA ALA A 287 -21.00 3.30 7.48
C ALA A 287 -20.91 3.26 5.94
N THR A 288 -20.52 2.12 5.37
CA THR A 288 -20.45 1.91 3.92
C THR A 288 -21.81 2.06 3.24
N ASN A 289 -22.88 1.52 3.83
CA ASN A 289 -24.24 1.71 3.32
C ASN A 289 -24.67 3.18 3.35
N THR A 290 -24.24 3.94 4.37
CA THR A 290 -24.51 5.38 4.47
C THR A 290 -23.82 6.15 3.34
N LEU A 291 -22.55 5.84 3.05
CA LEU A 291 -21.82 6.42 1.92
C LEU A 291 -22.46 6.08 0.57
N LEU A 292 -22.87 4.83 0.36
CA LEU A 292 -23.57 4.42 -0.87
C LEU A 292 -24.92 5.11 -1.03
N ALA A 293 -25.68 5.27 0.05
CA ALA A 293 -26.95 6.00 0.01
C ALA A 293 -26.73 7.47 -0.40
N ARG A 294 -25.70 8.12 0.16
CA ARG A 294 -25.34 9.49 -0.20
C ARG A 294 -24.83 9.58 -1.65
N TYR A 295 -24.00 8.65 -2.10
CA TYR A 295 -23.57 8.56 -3.48
C TYR A 295 -24.76 8.46 -4.45
N ASN A 296 -25.75 7.62 -4.13
CA ASN A 296 -26.97 7.48 -4.95
C ASN A 296 -27.77 8.79 -5.03
N GLN A 297 -27.82 9.56 -3.93
CA GLN A 297 -28.43 10.89 -3.94
C GLN A 297 -27.68 11.87 -4.85
N GLU A 298 -26.34 11.88 -4.79
CA GLU A 298 -25.52 12.70 -5.69
C GLU A 298 -25.65 12.24 -7.15
N MET A 299 -25.84 10.95 -7.40
CA MET A 299 -26.07 10.42 -8.74
C MET A 299 -27.41 10.86 -9.32
N GLN A 300 -28.45 10.97 -8.49
CA GLN A 300 -29.72 11.56 -8.90
C GLN A 300 -29.55 13.03 -9.29
N ARG A 301 -28.74 13.80 -8.55
CA ARG A 301 -28.41 15.19 -8.88
C ARG A 301 -27.65 15.30 -10.20
N TYR A 302 -26.67 14.42 -10.42
CA TYR A 302 -25.93 14.35 -11.69
C TYR A 302 -26.87 14.03 -12.85
N ASN A 303 -27.75 13.04 -12.70
CA ASN A 303 -28.71 12.64 -13.72
C ASN A 303 -29.73 13.74 -14.04
N ALA A 304 -29.97 14.67 -13.14
CA ALA A 304 -30.85 15.82 -13.37
C ALA A 304 -30.17 16.97 -14.15
N LEU A 305 -28.86 16.91 -14.40
CA LEU A 305 -28.13 17.94 -15.15
C LEU A 305 -28.52 17.97 -16.65
N PRO A 306 -28.35 19.10 -17.35
CA PRO A 306 -28.51 19.17 -18.81
C PRO A 306 -27.65 18.13 -19.56
N GLU A 307 -28.19 17.54 -20.63
CA GLU A 307 -27.54 16.45 -21.38
C GLU A 307 -26.15 16.82 -21.91
N ASN A 308 -25.96 18.04 -22.39
CA ASN A 308 -24.66 18.51 -22.89
C ASN A 308 -23.58 18.54 -21.79
N ILE A 309 -23.96 18.84 -20.54
CA ILE A 309 -23.04 18.82 -19.40
C ILE A 309 -22.74 17.38 -19.00
N ARG A 310 -23.75 16.50 -19.00
CA ARG A 310 -23.55 15.07 -18.72
C ARG A 310 -22.63 14.42 -19.74
N GLN A 311 -22.82 14.68 -21.04
CA GLN A 311 -21.95 14.15 -22.09
C GLN A 311 -20.51 14.64 -21.95
N GLY A 312 -20.30 15.91 -21.61
CA GLY A 312 -18.97 16.47 -21.36
C GLY A 312 -18.23 15.86 -20.15
N ARG A 313 -18.94 15.13 -19.28
CA ARG A 313 -18.40 14.55 -18.02
C ARG A 313 -18.60 13.04 -17.91
N ALA A 314 -18.97 12.38 -19.00
CA ALA A 314 -19.32 10.96 -19.01
C ALA A 314 -18.18 10.07 -18.50
N GLU A 315 -16.93 10.38 -18.86
CA GLU A 315 -15.75 9.64 -18.40
C GLU A 315 -15.52 9.79 -16.90
N SER A 316 -15.63 11.02 -16.37
CA SER A 316 -15.43 11.30 -14.94
C SER A 316 -16.45 10.57 -14.06
N VAL A 317 -17.72 10.54 -14.48
CA VAL A 317 -18.77 9.79 -13.76
C VAL A 317 -18.58 8.28 -13.89
N SER A 318 -18.02 7.80 -14.99
CA SER A 318 -17.70 6.37 -15.15
C SER A 318 -16.75 5.88 -14.05
N SER A 319 -15.72 6.67 -13.72
CA SER A 319 -14.79 6.32 -12.63
C SER A 319 -15.47 6.29 -11.26
N ALA A 320 -16.28 7.30 -10.93
CA ALA A 320 -17.02 7.32 -9.66
C ALA A 320 -17.99 6.13 -9.57
N THR A 321 -18.62 5.78 -10.70
CA THR A 321 -19.52 4.62 -10.82
C THR A 321 -18.77 3.31 -10.64
N GLN A 322 -17.56 3.19 -11.19
CA GLN A 322 -16.71 2.02 -10.99
C GLN A 322 -16.36 1.85 -9.51
N SER A 323 -15.93 2.91 -8.81
CA SER A 323 -15.67 2.85 -7.37
C SER A 323 -16.92 2.45 -6.57
N ALA A 324 -18.11 2.96 -6.90
CA ALA A 324 -19.36 2.58 -6.23
C ALA A 324 -19.74 1.10 -6.48
N GLN A 325 -19.47 0.58 -7.68
CA GLN A 325 -19.65 -0.83 -8.00
C GLN A 325 -18.68 -1.70 -7.22
N THR A 326 -17.40 -1.32 -7.16
CA THR A 326 -16.36 -2.00 -6.38
C THR A 326 -16.70 -1.99 -4.88
N CYS A 327 -17.20 -0.86 -4.36
CA CYS A 327 -17.75 -0.77 -3.01
C CYS A 327 -18.85 -1.81 -2.77
N SER A 328 -19.86 -1.85 -3.65
CA SER A 328 -20.97 -2.81 -3.53
C SER A 328 -20.50 -4.27 -3.62
N GLN A 329 -19.51 -4.56 -4.45
CA GLN A 329 -18.91 -5.89 -4.60
C GLN A 329 -18.19 -6.34 -3.32
N TYR A 330 -17.36 -5.49 -2.72
CA TYR A 330 -16.65 -5.85 -1.48
C TYR A 330 -17.58 -5.94 -0.29
N LEU A 331 -18.62 -5.11 -0.24
CA LEU A 331 -19.66 -5.20 0.77
C LEU A 331 -20.37 -6.56 0.70
N ALA A 332 -20.69 -7.03 -0.51
CA ALA A 332 -21.28 -8.35 -0.73
C ALA A 332 -20.34 -9.53 -0.41
N GLN A 333 -19.02 -9.31 -0.47
CA GLN A 333 -18.00 -10.31 -0.11
C GLN A 333 -17.71 -10.37 1.39
N GLY A 334 -18.38 -9.54 2.21
CA GLY A 334 -18.12 -9.46 3.65
C GLY A 334 -16.81 -8.75 3.99
N LEU A 335 -16.34 -7.84 3.13
CA LEU A 335 -15.15 -7.01 3.31
C LEU A 335 -15.56 -5.52 3.41
N PRO A 336 -16.36 -5.14 4.43
CA PRO A 336 -16.99 -3.83 4.48
C PRO A 336 -16.01 -2.66 4.68
N GLU A 337 -14.82 -2.90 5.22
CA GLU A 337 -13.76 -1.91 5.42
C GLU A 337 -13.03 -1.54 4.12
N ILE A 338 -12.90 -2.50 3.19
CA ILE A 338 -12.41 -2.25 1.83
C ILE A 338 -13.52 -1.58 1.01
N ALA A 339 -14.76 -2.04 1.20
CA ALA A 339 -15.93 -1.41 0.59
C ALA A 339 -16.07 0.06 1.01
N PHE A 340 -15.86 0.37 2.29
CA PHE A 340 -15.92 1.72 2.83
C PHE A 340 -15.02 2.69 2.06
N GLN A 341 -13.75 2.31 1.87
CA GLN A 341 -12.77 3.11 1.11
C GLN A 341 -13.28 3.43 -0.30
N HIS A 342 -13.77 2.43 -1.02
CA HIS A 342 -14.30 2.66 -2.37
C HIS A 342 -15.63 3.43 -2.40
N GLY A 343 -16.46 3.28 -1.38
CA GLY A 343 -17.68 4.07 -1.21
C GLY A 343 -17.35 5.55 -0.98
N PHE A 344 -16.32 5.81 -0.16
CA PHE A 344 -15.80 7.15 0.09
C PHE A 344 -15.20 7.77 -1.18
N GLU A 345 -14.39 7.01 -1.92
CA GLU A 345 -13.82 7.44 -3.20
C GLU A 345 -14.91 7.80 -4.22
N ALA A 346 -15.93 6.94 -4.35
CA ALA A 346 -17.05 7.16 -5.25
C ALA A 346 -17.83 8.42 -4.89
N LEU A 347 -18.14 8.59 -3.60
CA LEU A 347 -18.85 9.77 -3.11
C LEU A 347 -18.04 11.05 -3.34
N SER A 348 -16.77 11.05 -2.94
CA SER A 348 -15.88 12.20 -3.07
C SER A 348 -15.78 12.67 -4.53
N ALA A 349 -15.55 11.71 -5.45
CA ALA A 349 -15.47 12.01 -6.87
C ALA A 349 -16.78 12.61 -7.41
N LEU A 350 -17.92 12.03 -7.04
CA LEU A 350 -19.21 12.49 -7.56
C LEU A 350 -19.65 13.85 -6.98
N VAL A 351 -19.35 14.12 -5.71
CA VAL A 351 -19.60 15.43 -5.07
C VAL A 351 -18.78 16.52 -5.78
N ALA A 352 -17.48 16.29 -6.00
CA ALA A 352 -16.63 17.23 -6.73
C ALA A 352 -17.09 17.45 -8.19
N LEU A 353 -17.59 16.39 -8.84
CA LEU A 353 -18.13 16.47 -10.19
C LEU A 353 -19.41 17.30 -10.26
N ASN A 354 -20.35 17.07 -9.35
CA ASN A 354 -21.58 17.87 -9.27
C ASN A 354 -21.28 19.34 -8.97
N ALA A 355 -20.32 19.62 -8.08
CA ALA A 355 -19.87 20.97 -7.79
C ALA A 355 -19.32 21.66 -9.05
N SER A 356 -18.51 20.97 -9.84
CA SER A 356 -17.95 21.49 -11.10
C SER A 356 -19.01 21.65 -12.19
N ALA A 357 -19.92 20.69 -12.35
CA ALA A 357 -21.01 20.75 -13.32
C ALA A 357 -21.94 21.95 -13.10
N ARG A 358 -22.13 22.36 -11.84
CA ARG A 358 -22.88 23.57 -11.52
C ARG A 358 -22.19 24.84 -12.04
N LEU A 359 -20.86 24.90 -11.99
CA LEU A 359 -20.10 26.00 -12.58
C LEU A 359 -20.19 26.00 -14.11
N ASP A 360 -20.15 24.83 -14.75
CA ASP A 360 -20.31 24.73 -16.22
C ASP A 360 -21.64 25.33 -16.68
N GLN A 361 -22.72 25.07 -15.95
CA GLN A 361 -24.04 25.59 -16.29
C GLN A 361 -24.06 27.12 -16.33
N LEU A 362 -23.42 27.76 -15.35
CA LEU A 362 -23.30 29.21 -15.25
C LEU A 362 -22.34 29.76 -16.31
N TYR A 363 -21.22 29.08 -16.55
CA TYR A 363 -20.28 29.41 -17.60
C TYR A 363 -20.93 29.43 -19.00
N LEU A 364 -21.74 28.40 -19.31
CA LEU A 364 -22.46 28.31 -20.59
C LEU A 364 -23.54 29.40 -20.74
N GLN A 365 -24.04 29.95 -19.64
CA GLN A 365 -24.95 31.09 -19.63
C GLN A 365 -24.21 32.44 -19.72
N GLY A 366 -22.88 32.45 -19.65
CA GLY A 366 -22.08 33.67 -19.57
C GLY A 366 -22.14 34.36 -18.21
N ASP A 367 -22.64 33.69 -17.16
CA ASP A 367 -22.82 34.24 -15.81
C ASP A 367 -21.59 33.98 -14.93
N TYR A 368 -20.48 34.67 -15.23
CA TYR A 368 -19.24 34.55 -14.46
C TYR A 368 -19.36 35.08 -13.01
N PRO A 369 -20.06 36.19 -12.73
CA PRO A 369 -20.36 36.59 -11.35
C PRO A 369 -21.15 35.52 -10.59
N GLY A 370 -22.12 34.87 -11.24
CA GLY A 370 -22.86 33.74 -10.67
C GLY A 370 -21.96 32.55 -10.34
N MET A 371 -20.94 32.25 -11.15
CA MET A 371 -19.96 31.20 -10.84
C MET A 371 -19.21 31.48 -9.53
N VAL A 372 -18.75 32.72 -9.35
CA VAL A 372 -18.08 33.15 -8.10
C VAL A 372 -19.04 33.09 -6.92
N ALA A 373 -20.28 33.59 -7.09
CA ALA A 373 -21.30 33.54 -6.05
C ALA A 373 -21.68 32.11 -5.66
N GLN A 374 -21.70 31.17 -6.61
CA GLN A 374 -21.91 29.74 -6.34
C GLN A 374 -20.80 29.15 -5.48
N ALA A 375 -19.53 29.46 -5.77
CA ALA A 375 -18.40 28.99 -4.95
C ALA A 375 -18.42 29.60 -3.54
N GLN A 376 -18.74 30.89 -3.42
CA GLN A 376 -18.93 31.56 -2.11
C GLN A 376 -20.09 30.95 -1.32
N ALA A 377 -21.16 30.53 -1.98
CA ALA A 377 -22.29 29.86 -1.33
C ALA A 377 -21.89 28.45 -0.85
N ALA A 378 -21.08 27.72 -1.63
CA ALA A 378 -20.56 26.42 -1.23
C ALA A 378 -19.66 26.51 0.01
N GLU A 379 -18.74 27.48 0.05
CA GLU A 379 -17.91 27.77 1.22
C GLU A 379 -18.76 28.04 2.48
N LYS A 380 -19.73 28.96 2.38
CA LYS A 380 -20.59 29.34 3.51
C LYS A 380 -21.48 28.22 4.02
N ALA A 381 -21.80 27.23 3.19
CA ALA A 381 -22.63 26.09 3.55
C ALA A 381 -21.88 25.04 4.39
N LEU A 382 -20.55 25.13 4.50
CA LEU A 382 -19.75 24.13 5.21
C LEU A 382 -20.01 24.16 6.73
N PRO A 383 -20.43 23.03 7.35
CA PRO A 383 -20.74 22.96 8.77
C PRO A 383 -19.48 22.83 9.65
N LEU A 384 -18.43 23.60 9.37
CA LEU A 384 -17.11 23.49 10.02
C LEU A 384 -17.18 23.58 11.55
N ASN A 385 -17.85 24.61 12.07
CA ASN A 385 -17.97 24.80 13.52
C ASN A 385 -18.90 23.75 14.16
N ALA A 386 -19.98 23.37 13.48
CA ALA A 386 -20.92 22.38 13.99
C ALA A 386 -20.29 20.99 14.09
N ALA A 387 -19.44 20.60 13.13
CA ALA A 387 -18.65 19.37 13.21
C ALA A 387 -17.62 19.44 14.35
N LEU A 388 -16.92 20.57 14.52
CA LEU A 388 -16.00 20.78 15.64
C LEU A 388 -16.70 20.72 17.00
N ASP A 389 -17.89 21.29 17.14
CA ASP A 389 -18.66 21.26 18.39
C ASP A 389 -19.12 19.84 18.73
N ARG A 390 -19.51 19.04 17.72
CA ARG A 390 -19.81 17.61 17.89
C ARG A 390 -18.58 16.83 18.35
N LEU A 391 -17.40 17.12 17.79
CA LEU A 391 -16.14 16.53 18.23
C LEU A 391 -15.79 16.90 19.69
N LYS A 392 -16.00 18.16 20.08
CA LYS A 392 -15.78 18.63 21.46
C LYS A 392 -16.72 17.97 22.47
N ALA A 393 -17.92 17.59 22.03
CA ALA A 393 -18.87 16.87 22.88
C ALA A 393 -18.44 15.43 23.19
N GLN A 394 -17.45 14.88 22.48
CA GLN A 394 -16.97 13.51 22.67
C GLN A 394 -15.78 13.47 23.62
N THR A 395 -15.89 12.70 24.69
CA THR A 395 -14.76 12.40 25.58
C THR A 395 -14.32 10.96 25.35
N PRO A 396 -13.05 10.71 24.95
CA PRO A 396 -12.58 9.34 24.74
C PRO A 396 -12.60 8.59 26.07
N ARG A 397 -13.16 7.38 26.08
CA ARG A 397 -13.17 6.52 27.28
C ARG A 397 -12.00 5.56 27.26
N THR A 398 -11.64 5.09 26.07
CA THR A 398 -10.57 4.13 25.86
C THR A 398 -9.41 4.71 25.06
N ALA A 399 -8.29 3.99 25.03
CA ALA A 399 -7.16 4.29 24.16
C ALA A 399 -7.57 4.24 22.69
N THR A 400 -8.39 3.27 22.28
CA THR A 400 -8.90 3.14 20.91
C THR A 400 -9.87 4.27 20.54
N ASP A 401 -10.75 4.69 21.45
CA ASP A 401 -11.60 5.87 21.25
C ASP A 401 -10.75 7.11 21.00
N ALA A 402 -9.61 7.25 21.69
CA ALA A 402 -8.71 8.37 21.49
C ALA A 402 -8.06 8.36 20.10
N ILE A 403 -7.73 7.19 19.54
CA ILE A 403 -7.25 7.07 18.15
C ILE A 403 -8.37 7.43 17.15
N VAL A 404 -9.59 6.95 17.36
CA VAL A 404 -10.74 7.29 16.50
C VAL A 404 -11.03 8.80 16.51
N LEU A 405 -11.01 9.43 17.69
CA LEU A 405 -11.19 10.87 17.80
C LEU A 405 -10.01 11.64 17.21
N MET A 406 -8.77 11.15 17.37
CA MET A 406 -7.59 11.71 16.75
C MET A 406 -7.75 11.78 15.22
N ASP A 407 -8.21 10.71 14.58
CA ASP A 407 -8.49 10.68 13.14
C ASP A 407 -9.61 11.64 12.74
N ALA A 408 -10.72 11.64 13.49
CA ALA A 408 -11.83 12.56 13.22
C ALA A 408 -11.41 14.03 13.37
N TYR A 409 -10.56 14.36 14.35
CA TYR A 409 -9.97 15.70 14.44
C TYR A 409 -9.01 16.01 13.29
N SER A 410 -8.31 15.00 12.75
CA SER A 410 -7.44 15.16 11.58
C SER A 410 -8.26 15.44 10.31
N ASP A 411 -9.37 14.73 10.11
CA ASP A 411 -10.30 14.98 9.00
C ASP A 411 -10.94 16.38 9.11
N GLN A 412 -11.29 16.80 10.32
CA GLN A 412 -11.73 18.18 10.59
C GLN A 412 -10.64 19.19 10.23
N ALA A 413 -9.37 18.91 10.56
CA ALA A 413 -8.24 19.76 10.20
C ALA A 413 -8.07 19.89 8.68
N ALA A 414 -8.19 18.77 7.96
CA ALA A 414 -8.12 18.73 6.50
C ALA A 414 -9.25 19.55 5.87
N ALA A 415 -10.48 19.44 6.38
CA ALA A 415 -11.61 20.26 5.92
C ALA A 415 -11.34 21.77 6.10
N PHE A 416 -10.74 22.17 7.23
CA PHE A 416 -10.33 23.56 7.43
C PHE A 416 -9.23 24.02 6.48
N ALA A 417 -8.21 23.18 6.25
CA ALA A 417 -7.12 23.51 5.34
C ALA A 417 -7.61 23.68 3.90
N LEU A 418 -8.46 22.76 3.42
CA LEU A 418 -9.12 22.85 2.11
C LEU A 418 -9.98 24.11 2.01
N THR A 419 -10.75 24.44 3.04
CA THR A 419 -11.56 25.67 3.05
C THR A 419 -10.68 26.91 2.97
N ALA A 420 -9.59 26.95 3.73
CA ALA A 420 -8.67 28.10 3.73
C ALA A 420 -7.94 28.28 2.39
N GLU A 421 -7.51 27.20 1.73
CA GLU A 421 -6.95 27.29 0.38
C GLU A 421 -8.02 27.74 -0.63
N GLY A 422 -9.21 27.15 -0.56
CA GLY A 422 -10.33 27.50 -1.42
C GLY A 422 -10.70 28.98 -1.31
N ASP A 423 -10.80 29.54 -0.10
CA ASP A 423 -11.07 30.96 0.14
C ASP A 423 -9.96 31.85 -0.43
N LEU A 424 -8.69 31.48 -0.24
CA LEU A 424 -7.55 32.22 -0.79
C LEU A 424 -7.62 32.29 -2.32
N LEU A 425 -7.86 31.15 -2.98
CA LEU A 425 -7.99 31.06 -4.44
C LEU A 425 -9.22 31.85 -4.92
N LEU A 426 -10.37 31.69 -4.26
CA LEU A 426 -11.62 32.37 -4.59
C LEU A 426 -11.51 33.90 -4.44
N SER A 427 -10.82 34.36 -3.40
CA SER A 427 -10.52 35.77 -3.18
C SER A 427 -9.67 36.35 -4.31
N GLY A 428 -8.71 35.59 -4.84
CA GLY A 428 -7.94 35.97 -6.03
C GLY A 428 -8.81 36.07 -7.29
N VAL A 429 -9.63 35.06 -7.53
CA VAL A 429 -10.60 34.99 -8.64
C VAL A 429 -11.57 36.19 -8.62
N ALA A 430 -12.11 36.51 -7.45
CA ALA A 430 -13.05 37.62 -7.26
C ALA A 430 -12.41 39.00 -7.47
N LYS A 431 -11.11 39.16 -7.16
CA LYS A 431 -10.37 40.40 -7.43
C LYS A 431 -10.03 40.56 -8.91
N ALA A 432 -9.82 39.46 -9.63
CA ALA A 432 -9.47 39.42 -11.05
C ALA A 432 -10.67 39.12 -11.95
N MET A 433 -11.85 39.65 -11.63
CA MET A 433 -13.08 39.39 -12.39
C MET A 433 -12.93 39.78 -13.87
N PRO A 434 -13.28 38.89 -14.81
CA PRO A 434 -13.12 39.15 -16.23
C PRO A 434 -14.21 40.12 -16.73
N THR A 435 -13.85 41.02 -17.65
CA THR A 435 -14.79 41.90 -18.36
C THR A 435 -15.40 41.25 -19.61
N GLY A 436 -14.95 40.03 -19.94
CA GLY A 436 -15.37 39.24 -21.10
C GLY A 436 -15.16 37.75 -20.82
N LYS A 437 -14.83 36.95 -21.84
CA LYS A 437 -14.59 35.52 -21.65
C LYS A 437 -13.39 35.29 -20.69
N PRO A 438 -13.53 34.48 -19.62
CA PRO A 438 -12.45 34.23 -18.68
C PRO A 438 -11.28 33.49 -19.33
N SER A 439 -10.07 33.73 -18.81
CA SER A 439 -8.89 32.94 -19.16
C SER A 439 -8.98 31.53 -18.58
N GLU A 440 -8.21 30.61 -19.16
CA GLU A 440 -8.10 29.23 -18.65
C GLU A 440 -7.56 29.20 -17.21
N GLU A 441 -6.58 30.06 -16.89
CA GLU A 441 -6.02 30.20 -15.54
C GLU A 441 -7.06 30.65 -14.51
N TRP A 442 -7.88 31.64 -14.87
CA TRP A 442 -8.97 32.12 -14.01
C TRP A 442 -10.00 31.02 -13.75
N LEU A 443 -10.40 30.30 -14.81
CA LEU A 443 -11.32 29.15 -14.68
C LEU A 443 -10.71 28.09 -13.79
N ASN A 444 -9.50 27.60 -14.08
CA ASN A 444 -8.86 26.54 -13.32
C ASN A 444 -8.74 26.90 -11.83
N THR A 445 -8.46 28.16 -11.52
CA THR A 445 -8.38 28.65 -10.12
C THR A 445 -9.74 28.59 -9.43
N LEU A 446 -10.81 29.02 -10.11
CA LEU A 446 -12.17 28.95 -9.56
C LEU A 446 -12.68 27.51 -9.39
N TYR A 447 -12.45 26.64 -10.38
CA TYR A 447 -12.83 25.22 -10.29
C TYR A 447 -12.09 24.53 -9.15
N ARG A 448 -10.79 24.85 -8.94
CA ARG A 448 -10.03 24.36 -7.80
C ARG A 448 -10.63 24.81 -6.47
N ALA A 449 -10.87 26.11 -6.30
CA ALA A 449 -11.46 26.64 -5.07
C ALA A 449 -12.80 25.95 -4.73
N ASN A 450 -13.68 25.83 -5.73
CA ASN A 450 -14.98 25.18 -5.57
C ASN A 450 -14.84 23.67 -5.30
N GLY A 451 -13.86 23.01 -5.91
CA GLY A 451 -13.51 21.61 -5.63
C GLY A 451 -12.99 21.40 -4.21
N ASP A 452 -12.20 22.33 -3.67
CA ASP A 452 -11.70 22.26 -2.29
C ASP A 452 -12.84 22.38 -1.28
N PHE A 453 -13.83 23.24 -1.50
CA PHE A 453 -15.05 23.29 -0.66
C PHE A 453 -15.86 22.00 -0.77
N ALA A 454 -16.01 21.45 -1.98
CA ALA A 454 -16.71 20.20 -2.18
C ALA A 454 -16.03 19.04 -1.42
N ASN A 455 -14.70 18.94 -1.49
CA ASN A 455 -13.93 17.96 -0.74
C ASN A 455 -14.01 18.20 0.78
N ALA A 456 -13.92 19.46 1.24
CA ALA A 456 -14.08 19.80 2.66
C ALA A 456 -15.42 19.31 3.20
N SER A 457 -16.51 19.41 2.41
CA SER A 457 -17.82 18.91 2.83
C SER A 457 -17.82 17.39 3.06
N VAL A 458 -17.10 16.64 2.23
CA VAL A 458 -17.01 15.18 2.32
C VAL A 458 -16.15 14.73 3.51
N TYR A 459 -15.07 15.45 3.84
CA TYR A 459 -14.32 15.23 5.08
C TYR A 459 -15.17 15.48 6.33
N LEU A 460 -16.03 16.51 6.33
CA LEU A 460 -16.93 16.76 7.48
C LEU A 460 -17.98 15.64 7.65
N GLU A 461 -18.36 14.96 6.56
CA GLU A 461 -19.21 13.77 6.64
C GLU A 461 -18.47 12.55 7.19
N LEU A 462 -17.17 12.40 6.88
CA LEU A 462 -16.33 11.38 7.51
C LEU A 462 -16.22 11.57 9.01
N VAL A 463 -16.03 12.81 9.48
CA VAL A 463 -16.05 13.13 10.92
C VAL A 463 -17.31 12.58 11.56
N ASP A 464 -18.47 12.82 10.95
CA ASP A 464 -19.74 12.33 11.48
C ASP A 464 -19.84 10.81 11.50
N LEU A 465 -19.40 10.15 10.42
CA LEU A 465 -19.36 8.69 10.36
C LEU A 465 -18.44 8.09 11.42
N LEU A 466 -17.27 8.69 11.64
CA LEU A 466 -16.32 8.28 12.69
C LEU A 466 -16.98 8.35 14.08
N LEU A 467 -17.63 9.47 14.38
CA LEU A 467 -18.27 9.71 15.68
C LEU A 467 -19.46 8.78 15.95
N THR A 468 -20.28 8.49 14.94
CA THR A 468 -21.49 7.66 15.14
C THR A 468 -21.19 6.17 15.12
N THR A 469 -20.09 5.78 14.46
CA THR A 469 -19.91 4.38 14.06
C THR A 469 -18.73 3.72 14.74
N TYR A 470 -17.67 4.45 15.14
CA TYR A 470 -16.39 3.82 15.52
C TYR A 470 -15.97 4.04 16.99
N ILE A 471 -16.80 4.68 17.81
CA ILE A 471 -16.56 4.87 19.24
C ILE A 471 -17.05 3.66 20.07
N GLY A 472 -16.35 3.39 21.18
CA GLY A 472 -16.68 2.38 22.17
C GLY A 472 -15.96 1.04 21.97
N PHE A 473 -14.73 1.10 21.47
CA PHE A 473 -13.81 -0.05 21.30
C PHE A 473 -12.63 0.04 22.26
N GLY A 474 -11.87 -1.05 22.37
CA GLY A 474 -10.71 -1.10 23.25
C GLY A 474 -11.07 -1.29 24.72
N GLN A 475 -10.03 -1.55 25.52
CA GLN A 475 -10.17 -1.94 26.92
C GLN A 475 -9.37 -1.03 27.84
N SER A 476 -8.22 -0.55 27.37
CA SER A 476 -7.39 0.39 28.13
C SER A 476 -8.04 1.76 28.19
N GLY A 477 -7.90 2.45 29.33
CA GLY A 477 -8.39 3.82 29.50
C GLY A 477 -7.73 4.81 28.54
N ALA A 478 -8.43 5.90 28.23
CA ALA A 478 -7.91 6.97 27.39
C ALA A 478 -6.58 7.55 27.93
N PRO A 479 -5.68 8.03 27.05
CA PRO A 479 -4.40 8.60 27.45
C PRO A 479 -4.58 9.93 28.19
N SER A 480 -3.55 10.33 28.95
CA SER A 480 -3.50 11.69 29.48
C SER A 480 -3.25 12.71 28.37
N GLU A 481 -3.73 13.94 28.56
CA GLU A 481 -3.47 15.05 27.66
C GLU A 481 -1.96 15.25 27.41
N ALA A 482 -1.16 15.21 28.47
CA ALA A 482 0.29 15.39 28.39
C ALA A 482 0.95 14.31 27.50
N ARG A 483 0.51 13.06 27.62
CA ARG A 483 1.03 11.96 26.79
C ARG A 483 0.70 12.18 25.32
N ALA A 484 -0.54 12.54 25.01
CA ALA A 484 -0.94 12.86 23.63
C ALA A 484 -0.18 14.08 23.08
N ALA A 485 0.03 15.12 23.90
CA ALA A 485 0.72 16.34 23.51
C ALA A 485 2.20 16.10 23.17
N VAL A 486 2.92 15.30 23.98
CA VAL A 486 4.33 14.96 23.73
C VAL A 486 4.47 14.15 22.45
N MET A 487 3.59 13.17 22.22
CA MET A 487 3.62 12.35 21.01
C MET A 487 3.29 13.19 19.77
N ALA A 488 2.33 14.11 19.89
CA ALA A 488 2.01 15.06 18.83
C ALA A 488 3.23 15.92 18.47
N GLU A 489 3.90 16.52 19.47
CA GLU A 489 5.10 17.31 19.22
C GLU A 489 6.21 16.47 18.60
N THR A 490 6.45 15.25 19.08
CA THR A 490 7.46 14.34 18.52
C THR A 490 7.24 14.09 17.03
N LEU A 491 6.03 13.66 16.66
CA LEU A 491 5.66 13.38 15.27
C LEU A 491 5.71 14.65 14.40
N GLN A 492 5.26 15.78 14.95
CA GLN A 492 5.27 17.08 14.27
C GLN A 492 6.70 17.46 13.87
N ARG A 493 7.66 17.38 14.79
CA ARG A 493 9.06 17.78 14.51
C ARG A 493 9.70 16.88 13.46
N ALA A 494 9.42 15.58 13.49
CA ALA A 494 9.88 14.67 12.45
C ALA A 494 9.26 14.98 11.08
N ALA A 495 7.96 15.28 11.04
CA ALA A 495 7.28 15.67 9.81
C ALA A 495 7.84 16.99 9.23
N GLU A 496 8.03 18.01 10.07
CA GLU A 496 8.63 19.29 9.69
C GLU A 496 10.04 19.09 9.11
N ALA A 497 10.86 18.25 9.75
CA ALA A 497 12.21 17.96 9.30
C ALA A 497 12.23 17.17 7.97
N ASN A 498 11.37 16.17 7.82
CA ASN A 498 11.23 15.41 6.57
C ASN A 498 10.77 16.29 5.41
N LEU A 499 9.83 17.20 5.67
CA LEU A 499 9.32 18.12 4.66
C LEU A 499 10.39 19.14 4.23
N ALA A 500 11.15 19.68 5.18
CA ALA A 500 12.28 20.55 4.89
C ALA A 500 13.35 19.84 4.06
N TYR A 501 13.59 18.55 4.32
CA TYR A 501 14.47 17.74 3.48
C TYR A 501 13.90 17.52 2.08
N PHE A 502 12.64 17.10 1.96
CA PHE A 502 12.02 16.95 0.65
C PHE A 502 12.08 18.25 -0.18
N GLU A 503 11.79 19.39 0.45
CA GLU A 503 11.89 20.70 -0.20
C GLU A 503 13.32 21.09 -0.61
N SER A 504 14.35 20.62 0.11
CA SER A 504 15.73 20.84 -0.32
C SER A 504 16.07 20.06 -1.58
N ILE A 505 15.52 18.85 -1.76
CA ILE A 505 15.62 18.08 -3.02
C ILE A 505 14.99 18.89 -4.17
N LEU A 506 13.83 19.51 -3.93
CA LEU A 506 13.19 20.36 -4.92
C LEU A 506 14.04 21.59 -5.26
N ASP A 507 14.66 22.22 -4.27
CA ASP A 507 15.55 23.38 -4.52
C ASP A 507 16.79 23.02 -5.33
N ASP A 508 17.38 21.85 -5.07
CA ASP A 508 18.54 21.36 -5.82
C ASP A 508 18.17 21.08 -7.27
N ASN A 509 16.99 20.51 -7.49
CA ASN A 509 16.44 20.31 -8.84
C ASN A 509 16.13 21.64 -9.53
N ALA A 510 15.54 22.61 -8.82
CA ALA A 510 15.27 23.94 -9.35
C ALA A 510 16.57 24.64 -9.80
N ARG A 511 17.62 24.58 -8.97
CA ARG A 511 18.95 25.10 -9.31
C ARG A 511 19.55 24.43 -10.54
N THR A 512 19.46 23.10 -10.62
CA THR A 512 19.95 22.32 -11.77
C THR A 512 19.22 22.67 -13.06
N LEU A 513 17.92 22.95 -12.97
CA LEU A 513 17.05 23.30 -14.10
C LEU A 513 17.00 24.82 -14.39
N ASN A 514 17.72 25.64 -13.63
CA ASN A 514 17.66 27.11 -13.68
C ASN A 514 16.22 27.65 -13.53
N LEU A 515 15.46 27.08 -12.61
CA LEU A 515 14.09 27.47 -12.25
C LEU A 515 14.07 28.17 -10.87
N ASP A 516 13.05 28.99 -10.64
CA ASP A 516 12.77 29.55 -9.32
C ASP A 516 12.27 28.44 -8.37
N SER A 517 12.93 28.29 -7.22
CA SER A 517 12.60 27.26 -6.24
C SER A 517 11.17 27.35 -5.71
N ALA A 518 10.68 28.57 -5.42
CA ALA A 518 9.33 28.77 -4.90
C ALA A 518 8.27 28.36 -5.94
N LYS A 519 8.51 28.68 -7.23
CA LYS A 519 7.66 28.22 -8.33
C LYS A 519 7.66 26.70 -8.46
N LEU A 520 8.82 26.04 -8.42
CA LEU A 520 8.87 24.58 -8.52
C LEU A 520 8.13 23.92 -7.34
N ARG A 521 8.35 24.39 -6.12
CA ARG A 521 7.61 23.90 -4.94
C ARG A 521 6.10 24.12 -5.09
N GLY A 522 5.66 25.28 -5.59
CA GLY A 522 4.24 25.54 -5.87
C GLY A 522 3.65 24.57 -6.90
N VAL A 523 4.39 24.28 -7.96
CA VAL A 523 3.99 23.28 -8.97
C VAL A 523 3.88 21.89 -8.35
N VAL A 524 4.91 21.44 -7.63
CA VAL A 524 4.90 20.11 -6.99
C VAL A 524 3.81 20.04 -5.92
N PHE A 525 3.56 21.11 -5.16
CA PHE A 525 2.46 21.18 -4.20
C PHE A 525 1.10 20.99 -4.87
N SER A 526 0.89 21.59 -6.05
CA SER A 526 -0.35 21.42 -6.81
C SER A 526 -0.49 20.05 -7.46
N ARG A 527 0.63 19.33 -7.64
CA ARG A 527 0.71 18.11 -8.44
C ARG A 527 0.98 16.85 -7.66
N ASP A 528 1.53 16.89 -6.45
CA ASP A 528 1.81 15.72 -5.63
C ASP A 528 0.90 15.74 -4.39
N GLY A 529 -0.09 14.84 -4.37
CA GLY A 529 -1.06 14.73 -3.28
C GLY A 529 -0.42 14.49 -1.91
N ASP A 530 0.68 13.72 -1.84
CA ASP A 530 1.36 13.44 -0.56
C ASP A 530 2.03 14.70 -0.01
N TYR A 531 2.64 15.51 -0.88
CA TYR A 531 3.28 16.77 -0.48
C TYR A 531 2.24 17.76 0.04
N ARG A 532 1.13 17.88 -0.67
CA ARG A 532 0.03 18.74 -0.26
C ARG A 532 -0.61 18.29 1.05
N ASN A 533 -0.88 16.99 1.20
CA ASN A 533 -1.49 16.45 2.41
C ASN A 533 -0.55 16.58 3.63
N ALA A 534 0.76 16.41 3.45
CA ALA A 534 1.74 16.68 4.52
C ALA A 534 1.66 18.15 4.98
N LYS A 535 1.63 19.10 4.03
CA LYS A 535 1.49 20.53 4.32
C LYS A 535 0.16 20.87 5.01
N PHE A 536 -0.96 20.36 4.50
CA PHE A 536 -2.28 20.60 5.11
C PHE A 536 -2.38 20.04 6.52
N SER A 537 -1.83 18.85 6.74
CA SER A 537 -1.81 18.23 8.07
C SER A 537 -1.06 19.14 9.06
N LEU A 538 0.07 19.75 8.66
CA LEU A 538 0.79 20.72 9.51
C LEU A 538 0.01 22.03 9.73
N VAL A 539 -0.82 22.48 8.78
CA VAL A 539 -1.72 23.64 8.95
C VAL A 539 -2.79 23.40 10.02
N GLY A 540 -3.18 22.14 10.26
CA GLY A 540 -4.12 21.74 11.32
C GLY A 540 -3.63 22.02 12.75
N ILE A 541 -2.32 22.11 12.95
CA ILE A 541 -1.70 22.30 14.27
C ILE A 541 -1.92 23.71 14.83
N PRO A 542 -1.56 24.81 14.13
CA PRO A 542 -1.87 26.16 14.60
C PRO A 542 -3.37 26.41 14.71
N PHE A 543 -4.19 25.73 13.89
CA PHE A 543 -5.64 25.75 14.03
C PHE A 543 -6.08 25.25 15.43
N ALA A 544 -5.53 24.12 15.89
CA ALA A 544 -5.89 23.55 17.18
C ALA A 544 -5.58 24.55 18.31
N ALA A 545 -4.40 25.17 18.25
CA ALA A 545 -4.00 26.19 19.23
C ALA A 545 -4.96 27.39 19.27
N GLN A 546 -5.45 27.86 18.11
CA GLN A 546 -6.32 29.03 18.04
C GLN A 546 -7.77 28.76 18.44
N ARG A 547 -8.33 27.60 18.08
CA ARG A 547 -9.77 27.32 18.23
C ARG A 547 -10.15 26.35 19.34
N LEU A 548 -9.21 25.51 19.79
CA LEU A 548 -9.44 24.54 20.87
C LEU A 548 -8.81 24.99 22.20
N GLY A 549 -7.79 25.85 22.17
CA GLY A 549 -7.02 26.19 23.36
C GLY A 549 -6.19 25.01 23.88
N ALA A 550 -5.68 25.07 25.10
CA ALA A 550 -5.04 23.93 25.75
C ALA A 550 -6.11 22.90 26.19
N GLY A 551 -5.77 21.61 26.19
CA GLY A 551 -6.71 20.54 26.55
C GLY A 551 -6.54 19.27 25.71
N SER A 552 -7.18 18.19 26.18
CA SER A 552 -7.18 16.87 25.52
C SER A 552 -7.61 16.92 24.05
N HIS A 553 -8.66 17.67 23.72
CA HIS A 553 -9.13 17.84 22.34
C HIS A 553 -8.07 18.46 21.42
N SER A 554 -7.38 19.50 21.91
CA SER A 554 -6.28 20.10 21.13
C SER A 554 -5.12 19.13 20.97
N SER A 555 -4.80 18.34 22.01
CA SER A 555 -3.72 17.37 21.94
C SER A 555 -4.04 16.23 20.96
N LEU A 556 -5.27 15.74 20.92
CA LEU A 556 -5.71 14.73 19.96
C LEU A 556 -5.70 15.26 18.52
N MET A 557 -6.17 16.48 18.30
CA MET A 557 -6.11 17.11 16.98
C MET A 557 -4.68 17.30 16.50
N ARG A 558 -3.82 17.84 17.36
CA ARG A 558 -2.39 17.98 17.06
C ARG A 558 -1.76 16.62 16.76
N LEU A 559 -2.11 15.58 17.53
CA LEU A 559 -1.57 14.25 17.34
C LEU A 559 -1.95 13.67 15.97
N GLY A 560 -3.23 13.70 15.59
CA GLY A 560 -3.69 13.16 14.30
C GLY A 560 -3.11 13.90 13.11
N SER A 561 -3.10 15.23 13.19
CA SER A 561 -2.44 16.11 12.21
C SER A 561 -0.94 15.79 12.09
N SER A 562 -0.25 15.58 13.21
CA SER A 562 1.19 15.30 13.21
C SER A 562 1.52 13.90 12.70
N LEU A 563 0.68 12.91 13.01
CA LEU A 563 0.83 11.53 12.57
C LEU A 563 0.66 11.43 11.04
N ASN A 564 -0.39 12.06 10.49
CA ASN A 564 -0.59 12.14 9.04
C ASN A 564 0.58 12.86 8.35
N ALA A 565 1.01 14.01 8.89
CA ALA A 565 2.15 14.75 8.35
C ALA A 565 3.44 13.89 8.35
N TYR A 566 3.67 13.11 9.40
CA TYR A 566 4.83 12.22 9.51
C TYR A 566 4.78 11.10 8.47
N ALA A 567 3.64 10.42 8.31
CA ALA A 567 3.48 9.34 7.33
C ALA A 567 3.60 9.85 5.88
N TYR A 568 2.92 10.95 5.52
CA TYR A 568 3.04 11.54 4.17
C TYR A 568 4.47 12.02 3.87
N SER A 569 5.10 12.72 4.82
CA SER A 569 6.47 13.22 4.62
C SER A 569 7.49 12.09 4.48
N ALA A 570 7.32 10.97 5.20
CA ALA A 570 8.14 9.78 5.02
C ALA A 570 7.98 9.17 3.63
N VAL A 571 6.75 9.13 3.10
CA VAL A 571 6.47 8.64 1.74
C VAL A 571 7.12 9.52 0.68
N LEU A 572 7.15 10.84 0.85
CA LEU A 572 7.89 11.74 -0.05
C LEU A 572 9.38 11.40 -0.10
N ILE A 573 10.01 11.16 1.06
CA ILE A 573 11.41 10.73 1.09
C ILE A 573 11.58 9.39 0.37
N ALA A 574 10.71 8.41 0.62
CA ALA A 574 10.81 7.13 -0.06
C ALA A 574 10.63 7.25 -1.59
N LYS A 575 9.63 8.01 -2.04
CA LYS A 575 9.34 8.25 -3.46
C LYS A 575 10.53 8.89 -4.18
N TYR A 576 11.01 10.01 -3.67
CA TYR A 576 11.94 10.86 -4.41
C TYR A 576 13.41 10.55 -4.14
N TYR A 577 13.76 10.09 -2.93
CA TYR A 577 15.13 9.73 -2.59
C TYR A 577 15.41 8.23 -2.78
N SER A 578 14.61 7.35 -2.16
CA SER A 578 14.93 5.91 -2.13
C SER A 578 14.55 5.17 -3.41
N LEU A 579 13.39 5.49 -4.00
CA LEU A 579 12.81 4.74 -5.12
C LEU A 579 13.01 5.40 -6.48
N ASN A 580 13.43 6.67 -6.50
CA ASN A 580 13.61 7.49 -7.69
C ASN A 580 12.32 7.52 -8.55
N ALA A 581 11.26 8.14 -8.03
CA ALA A 581 9.96 8.28 -8.67
C ALA A 581 10.07 8.77 -10.13
N GLN A 582 9.40 8.06 -11.04
CA GLN A 582 9.31 8.42 -12.44
C GLN A 582 7.98 9.11 -12.70
N ILE A 583 8.09 10.34 -13.17
CA ILE A 583 6.97 11.24 -13.32
C ILE A 583 6.87 11.64 -14.80
N ASP A 584 5.67 11.57 -15.37
CA ASP A 584 5.45 12.01 -16.76
C ASP A 584 5.36 13.54 -16.88
N LYS A 585 5.20 14.03 -18.12
CA LYS A 585 5.07 15.45 -18.45
C LYS A 585 3.90 16.15 -17.74
N ASP A 586 2.87 15.37 -17.41
CA ASP A 586 1.67 15.84 -16.75
C ASP A 586 1.88 15.92 -15.24
N GLY A 587 2.93 15.26 -14.74
CA GLY A 587 3.33 15.15 -13.35
C GLY A 587 2.91 13.81 -12.72
N THR A 588 2.27 12.94 -13.49
CA THR A 588 1.68 11.70 -12.96
C THR A 588 2.79 10.72 -12.63
N LEU A 589 2.69 10.10 -11.46
CA LEU A 589 3.59 9.02 -11.08
C LEU A 589 3.32 7.78 -11.97
N THR A 590 4.24 7.52 -12.89
CA THR A 590 4.15 6.41 -13.86
C THR A 590 4.94 5.18 -13.43
N GLY A 591 5.93 5.35 -12.57
CA GLY A 591 6.79 4.25 -12.13
C GLY A 591 7.86 4.70 -11.14
N PHE A 592 8.86 3.83 -10.95
CA PHE A 592 9.99 4.06 -10.05
C PHE A 592 11.25 3.54 -10.71
N GLY A 593 12.38 4.22 -10.50
CA GLY A 593 13.69 3.77 -10.94
C GLY A 593 14.15 2.49 -10.24
N GLN A 594 13.56 2.16 -9.09
CA GLN A 594 13.82 0.92 -8.33
C GLN A 594 12.53 0.11 -8.09
N PRO A 595 11.94 -0.52 -9.11
CA PRO A 595 10.66 -1.22 -8.97
C PRO A 595 10.73 -2.42 -8.02
N GLN A 596 11.86 -3.15 -7.99
CA GLN A 596 12.06 -4.22 -7.02
C GLN A 596 12.17 -3.69 -5.58
N GLY A 597 12.87 -2.55 -5.40
CA GLY A 597 12.99 -1.90 -4.10
C GLY A 597 11.63 -1.52 -3.50
N LEU A 598 10.68 -1.07 -4.34
CA LEU A 598 9.30 -0.82 -3.92
C LEU A 598 8.57 -2.10 -3.50
N ILE A 599 8.69 -3.19 -4.28
CA ILE A 599 8.06 -4.48 -3.96
C ILE A 599 8.58 -5.01 -2.63
N ASP A 600 9.88 -4.89 -2.39
CA ASP A 600 10.50 -5.34 -1.16
C ASP A 600 10.06 -4.46 0.03
N MET A 601 10.04 -3.13 -0.14
CA MET A 601 9.48 -2.20 0.87
C MET A 601 8.05 -2.57 1.23
N LEU A 602 7.17 -2.78 0.24
CA LEU A 602 5.76 -3.17 0.49
C LEU A 602 5.65 -4.49 1.23
N SER A 603 6.50 -5.46 0.90
CA SER A 603 6.50 -6.77 1.54
C SER A 603 6.96 -6.68 3.00
N LEU A 604 7.96 -5.86 3.29
CA LEU A 604 8.42 -5.60 4.65
C LEU A 604 7.40 -4.79 5.46
N ALA A 605 6.76 -3.80 4.83
CA ALA A 605 5.74 -2.98 5.46
C ALA A 605 4.50 -3.80 5.84
N ASP A 606 4.08 -4.76 5.00
CA ASP A 606 3.02 -5.73 5.31
C ASP A 606 3.37 -6.55 6.56
N GLN A 607 4.56 -7.16 6.59
CA GLN A 607 5.01 -8.00 7.70
C GLN A 607 5.11 -7.24 9.04
N ASN A 608 5.66 -6.03 9.01
CA ASN A 608 5.86 -5.25 10.24
C ASN A 608 4.58 -4.60 10.73
N SER A 609 3.73 -4.08 9.84
CA SER A 609 2.41 -3.57 10.22
C SER A 609 1.56 -4.67 10.85
N ALA A 610 1.59 -5.89 10.29
CA ALA A 610 0.91 -7.04 10.88
C ALA A 610 1.43 -7.38 12.28
N SER A 611 2.75 -7.31 12.49
CA SER A 611 3.37 -7.57 13.79
C SER A 611 2.98 -6.53 14.84
N LEU A 612 2.96 -5.25 14.45
CA LEU A 612 2.55 -4.15 15.33
C LEU A 612 1.06 -4.19 15.64
N LEU A 613 0.20 -4.53 14.68
CA LEU A 613 -1.22 -4.75 14.91
C LEU A 613 -1.47 -5.88 15.90
N ALA A 614 -0.72 -6.98 15.79
CA ALA A 614 -0.84 -8.10 16.72
C ALA A 614 -0.50 -7.70 18.17
N LEU A 615 0.41 -6.74 18.38
CA LEU A 615 0.72 -6.21 19.71
C LEU A 615 -0.50 -5.55 20.36
N VAL A 616 -1.30 -4.83 19.58
CA VAL A 616 -2.45 -4.05 20.06
C VAL A 616 -3.80 -4.72 19.78
N GLN A 617 -3.82 -5.99 19.37
CA GLN A 617 -5.05 -6.69 18.99
C GLN A 617 -6.11 -6.69 20.11
N ALA A 618 -5.69 -6.77 21.37
CA ALA A 618 -6.59 -6.72 22.52
C ALA A 618 -7.36 -5.40 22.66
N GLU A 619 -6.85 -4.33 22.05
CA GLU A 619 -7.49 -3.00 22.03
C GLU A 619 -8.47 -2.84 20.86
N GLU A 620 -8.69 -3.87 20.03
CA GLU A 620 -9.51 -3.77 18.82
C GLU A 620 -9.13 -2.55 17.95
N PRO A 621 -7.91 -2.53 17.36
CA PRO A 621 -7.29 -1.35 16.76
C PRO A 621 -7.95 -0.98 15.41
N LEU A 622 -9.19 -0.50 15.43
CA LEU A 622 -10.00 -0.34 14.22
C LEU A 622 -9.37 0.56 13.15
N PRO A 623 -8.86 1.77 13.47
CA PRO A 623 -8.25 2.61 12.46
C PRO A 623 -7.02 1.97 11.82
N ALA A 624 -6.10 1.44 12.64
CA ALA A 624 -4.91 0.77 12.12
C ALA A 624 -5.24 -0.47 11.26
N LEU A 625 -6.30 -1.22 11.61
CA LEU A 625 -6.78 -2.35 10.79
C LEU A 625 -7.38 -1.89 9.46
N PHE A 626 -8.12 -0.78 9.47
CA PHE A 626 -8.64 -0.17 8.24
C PHE A 626 -7.51 0.18 7.28
N TYR A 627 -6.47 0.88 7.77
CA TYR A 627 -5.32 1.24 6.94
C TYR A 627 -4.58 -0.01 6.44
N TYR A 628 -4.29 -0.97 7.32
CA TYR A 628 -3.58 -2.19 6.94
C TYR A 628 -4.32 -3.04 5.88
N ASN A 629 -5.64 -3.23 6.05
CA ASN A 629 -6.42 -4.01 5.09
C ASN A 629 -6.49 -3.34 3.72
N ASN A 630 -6.68 -2.01 3.69
CA ASN A 630 -6.65 -1.23 2.44
C ASN A 630 -5.26 -1.20 1.80
N ALA A 631 -4.17 -1.14 2.59
CA ALA A 631 -2.80 -1.23 2.08
C ALA A 631 -2.56 -2.52 1.28
N ARG A 632 -3.04 -3.65 1.81
CA ARG A 632 -2.94 -4.97 1.16
C ARG A 632 -3.76 -5.09 -0.11
N PHE A 633 -4.76 -4.24 -0.30
CA PHE A 633 -5.48 -4.12 -1.56
C PHE A 633 -4.68 -3.28 -2.57
N PHE A 634 -4.24 -2.08 -2.17
CA PHE A 634 -3.55 -1.15 -3.07
C PHE A 634 -2.16 -1.62 -3.54
N ARG A 635 -1.48 -2.48 -2.77
CA ARG A 635 -0.12 -2.98 -3.09
C ARG A 635 -0.01 -3.73 -4.43
N GLU A 636 -1.12 -4.25 -4.96
CA GLU A 636 -1.14 -4.97 -6.25
C GLU A 636 -1.52 -4.05 -7.42
N GLY A 637 -1.73 -2.76 -7.16
CA GLY A 637 -2.21 -1.77 -8.13
C GLY A 637 -1.14 -1.09 -8.99
N THR A 638 -1.49 0.07 -9.54
CA THR A 638 -0.61 0.99 -10.28
C THR A 638 0.54 1.51 -9.43
N ALA A 639 1.53 2.19 -10.02
CA ALA A 639 2.61 2.83 -9.27
C ALA A 639 2.09 3.80 -8.19
N ALA A 640 1.06 4.58 -8.51
CA ALA A 640 0.39 5.46 -7.55
C ALA A 640 -0.30 4.68 -6.42
N GLN A 641 -1.04 3.60 -6.74
CA GLN A 641 -1.66 2.75 -5.73
C GLN A 641 -0.63 2.05 -4.84
N LYS A 642 0.51 1.63 -5.39
CA LYS A 642 1.62 1.07 -4.60
C LYS A 642 2.27 2.09 -3.67
N SER A 643 2.41 3.34 -4.12
CA SER A 643 2.84 4.44 -3.25
C SER A 643 1.84 4.69 -2.13
N LEU A 644 0.54 4.67 -2.45
CA LEU A 644 -0.53 4.80 -1.47
C LEU A 644 -0.54 3.62 -0.48
N ALA A 645 -0.27 2.40 -0.95
CA ALA A 645 -0.16 1.23 -0.08
C ALA A 645 0.98 1.39 0.95
N LEU A 646 2.12 1.97 0.57
CA LEU A 646 3.19 2.30 1.52
C LEU A 646 2.71 3.29 2.59
N PHE A 647 2.02 4.37 2.18
CA PHE A 647 1.41 5.31 3.13
C PHE A 647 0.49 4.57 4.12
N TYR A 648 -0.43 3.74 3.62
CA TYR A 648 -1.39 3.03 4.47
C TYR A 648 -0.73 2.03 5.41
N PHE A 649 0.30 1.28 4.97
CA PHE A 649 1.04 0.41 5.88
C PHE A 649 1.74 1.21 6.98
N TRP A 650 2.40 2.32 6.64
CA TRP A 650 3.11 3.14 7.63
C TRP A 650 2.18 3.87 8.58
N GLN A 651 1.01 4.29 8.11
CA GLN A 651 -0.06 4.81 8.94
C GLN A 651 -0.52 3.74 9.95
N ALA A 652 -0.83 2.52 9.48
CA ALA A 652 -1.24 1.42 10.34
C ALA A 652 -0.16 1.06 11.39
N ALA A 653 1.11 1.07 10.98
CA ALA A 653 2.24 0.83 11.88
C ALA A 653 2.37 1.94 12.94
N ALA A 654 2.34 3.21 12.53
CA ALA A 654 2.44 4.35 13.43
C ALA A 654 1.28 4.39 14.42
N GLU A 655 0.03 4.21 13.96
CA GLU A 655 -1.14 4.14 14.84
C GLU A 655 -1.08 2.98 15.81
N SER A 656 -0.60 1.81 15.38
CA SER A 656 -0.41 0.66 16.27
C SER A 656 0.62 0.97 17.37
N GLN A 657 1.70 1.68 17.04
CA GLN A 657 2.69 2.12 18.02
C GLN A 657 2.13 3.18 18.97
N VAL A 658 1.34 4.13 18.47
CA VAL A 658 0.67 5.14 19.30
C VAL A 658 -0.33 4.49 20.25
N LEU A 659 -1.14 3.57 19.75
CA LEU A 659 -2.10 2.82 20.55
C LEU A 659 -1.39 1.97 21.60
N ALA A 660 -0.29 1.30 21.25
CA ALA A 660 0.51 0.54 22.20
C ALA A 660 1.11 1.41 23.33
N ASN A 661 1.43 2.67 23.02
CA ASN A 661 1.84 3.67 24.00
C ASN A 661 0.70 4.10 24.92
N PHE A 662 -0.50 4.27 24.38
CA PHE A 662 -1.68 4.65 25.16
C PHE A 662 -2.14 3.52 26.08
N SER A 663 -2.19 2.28 25.57
CA SER A 663 -2.61 1.08 26.31
C SER A 663 -1.53 0.49 27.21
N GLN A 664 -0.29 1.00 27.14
CA GLN A 664 0.88 0.41 27.81
C GLN A 664 1.17 -1.04 27.37
N ALA A 665 0.68 -1.46 26.20
CA ALA A 665 0.92 -2.80 25.66
C ALA A 665 2.41 -3.12 25.52
N TYR A 666 3.25 -2.12 25.22
CA TYR A 666 4.71 -2.28 25.22
C TYR A 666 5.25 -2.71 26.59
N ALA A 667 4.87 -2.01 27.65
CA ALA A 667 5.31 -2.35 29.02
C ALA A 667 4.87 -3.77 29.40
N GLN A 668 3.65 -4.17 29.05
CA GLN A 668 3.14 -5.52 29.31
C GLN A 668 3.84 -6.60 28.47
N SER A 669 4.21 -6.31 27.22
CA SER A 669 4.98 -7.23 26.36
C SER A 669 6.40 -7.41 26.89
N ILE A 670 7.09 -6.30 27.19
CA ILE A 670 8.46 -6.30 27.72
C ILE A 670 8.53 -7.05 29.05
N GLN A 671 7.56 -6.83 29.96
CA GLN A 671 7.50 -7.57 31.22
C GLN A 671 7.25 -9.06 31.02
N ARG A 672 6.44 -9.47 30.04
CA ARG A 672 6.25 -10.90 29.69
C ARG A 672 7.53 -11.53 29.17
N ASP A 673 8.27 -10.84 28.30
CA ASP A 673 9.52 -11.35 27.73
C ASP A 673 10.63 -11.44 28.79
N LEU A 674 10.72 -10.43 29.67
CA LEU A 674 11.63 -10.46 30.83
C LEU A 674 11.23 -11.59 31.80
N ALA A 675 9.95 -11.78 32.11
CA ALA A 675 9.49 -12.88 32.97
C ALA A 675 9.72 -14.26 32.34
N ALA A 676 9.61 -14.39 31.00
CA ALA A 676 9.94 -15.61 30.27
C ALA A 676 11.45 -15.92 30.33
N SER A 677 12.29 -14.88 30.29
CA SER A 677 13.75 -15.02 30.47
C SER A 677 14.17 -15.36 31.90
N HIS A 678 13.28 -15.19 32.89
CA HIS A 678 13.51 -15.44 34.32
C HIS A 678 12.85 -16.71 34.85
N ARG A 679 12.28 -17.57 33.98
CA ARG A 679 11.87 -18.91 34.41
C ARG A 679 13.13 -19.73 34.77
N PRO A 680 13.23 -20.30 35.98
CA PRO A 680 14.34 -21.17 36.32
C PRO A 680 14.33 -22.37 35.36
N VAL A 681 15.44 -22.56 34.65
CA VAL A 681 15.71 -23.81 33.95
C VAL A 681 15.75 -24.90 35.02
N SER A 682 14.85 -25.88 34.95
CA SER A 682 14.85 -27.03 35.84
C SER A 682 16.25 -27.66 35.92
N PRO A 683 16.77 -28.02 37.10
CA PRO A 683 18.13 -28.52 37.29
C PRO A 683 18.23 -30.03 36.95
N LEU A 684 17.87 -30.40 35.72
CA LEU A 684 18.11 -31.74 35.18
C LEU A 684 18.67 -31.59 33.77
N LEU A 685 20.01 -31.43 33.74
CA LEU A 685 20.97 -31.76 32.66
C LEU A 685 22.16 -30.77 32.70
N ALA A 686 22.81 -30.68 33.86
CA ALA A 686 24.26 -30.51 33.84
C ALA A 686 24.84 -31.92 33.71
N TRP A 687 25.68 -32.19 32.70
CA TRP A 687 26.86 -33.07 32.74
C TRP A 687 27.60 -33.00 31.39
N GLY A 688 28.88 -32.62 31.45
CA GLY A 688 29.95 -33.19 30.64
C GLY A 688 30.24 -32.59 29.26
N TRP A 689 31.17 -31.63 29.21
CA TRP A 689 31.99 -31.42 28.02
C TRP A 689 32.86 -32.66 27.73
N ARG A 690 32.75 -33.23 26.52
CA ARG A 690 33.79 -34.04 25.88
C ARG A 690 33.86 -33.69 24.38
N ALA A 691 35.06 -33.39 23.91
CA ALA A 691 35.36 -33.17 22.49
C ALA A 691 35.19 -34.49 21.69
N PRO A 692 34.66 -34.46 20.44
CA PRO A 692 34.72 -35.60 19.54
C PRO A 692 35.96 -35.55 18.62
N THR A 693 36.60 -36.71 18.53
CA THR A 693 37.72 -37.09 17.66
C THR A 693 37.35 -37.14 16.17
N LEU A 694 38.36 -36.86 15.33
CA LEU A 694 38.34 -37.00 13.86
C LEU A 694 38.01 -38.43 13.36
N PRO A 695 37.22 -38.60 12.28
CA PRO A 695 37.22 -39.80 11.45
C PRO A 695 38.20 -39.70 10.26
N PRO A 696 38.62 -40.84 9.66
CA PRO A 696 39.75 -40.92 8.73
C PRO A 696 39.41 -40.53 7.28
N ALA A 697 40.46 -40.21 6.52
CA ALA A 697 40.45 -39.73 5.15
C ALA A 697 39.92 -40.76 4.10
N PRO A 698 39.22 -40.30 3.05
CA PRO A 698 38.97 -41.10 1.84
C PRO A 698 40.01 -40.84 0.73
N PRO A 699 40.19 -41.79 -0.23
CA PRO A 699 41.32 -41.84 -1.15
C PRO A 699 41.20 -40.91 -2.38
N ALA A 700 42.35 -40.64 -2.99
CA ALA A 700 42.58 -39.78 -4.16
C ALA A 700 42.32 -40.51 -5.52
N PRO A 701 42.40 -39.84 -6.70
CA PRO A 701 41.34 -39.86 -7.71
C PRO A 701 41.65 -40.71 -8.96
N ARG A 702 40.63 -41.00 -9.79
CA ARG A 702 40.82 -41.51 -11.16
C ARG A 702 39.92 -40.83 -12.21
N ALA A 703 40.63 -40.17 -13.12
CA ALA A 703 40.46 -40.02 -14.57
C ALA A 703 39.14 -39.48 -15.17
N LEU A 704 39.27 -38.30 -15.80
CA LEU A 704 38.44 -37.74 -16.86
C LEU A 704 38.52 -38.59 -18.15
N PRO A 705 37.50 -38.49 -19.03
CA PRO A 705 37.80 -38.19 -20.42
C PRO A 705 36.99 -37.03 -21.03
N THR A 706 37.75 -36.06 -21.55
CA THR A 706 37.64 -35.41 -22.87
C THR A 706 36.30 -34.82 -23.32
N VAL A 707 36.25 -33.49 -23.28
CA VAL A 707 35.41 -32.63 -24.14
C VAL A 707 36.08 -32.48 -25.50
N ALA A 708 35.30 -32.65 -26.57
CA ALA A 708 35.62 -32.24 -27.94
C ALA A 708 34.55 -31.23 -28.43
N PRO A 709 34.87 -30.36 -29.41
CA PRO A 709 34.41 -28.97 -29.44
C PRO A 709 33.09 -28.75 -30.19
N SER A 710 32.37 -27.70 -29.79
CA SER A 710 31.25 -27.10 -30.54
C SER A 710 31.74 -26.43 -31.84
N PRO A 711 31.00 -26.53 -32.96
CA PRO A 711 31.13 -25.61 -34.07
C PRO A 711 30.15 -24.43 -33.95
N GLN A 712 30.75 -23.25 -33.84
CA GLN A 712 30.41 -21.95 -34.43
C GLN A 712 28.96 -21.67 -34.86
N ALA A 713 28.42 -20.60 -34.26
CA ALA A 713 27.26 -19.86 -34.72
C ALA A 713 27.55 -19.17 -36.07
N GLN A 714 26.64 -19.36 -37.03
CA GLN A 714 26.45 -18.44 -38.15
C GLN A 714 25.17 -17.63 -37.92
N THR A 715 25.36 -16.33 -37.92
CA THR A 715 24.35 -15.27 -37.95
C THR A 715 23.57 -15.27 -39.27
N THR A 716 22.25 -15.30 -39.21
CA THR A 716 21.37 -14.72 -40.24
C THR A 716 20.16 -14.07 -39.58
N ILE A 717 19.98 -12.77 -39.87
CA ILE A 717 18.85 -11.94 -39.48
C ILE A 717 17.75 -12.11 -40.54
N ALA A 718 16.49 -12.31 -40.10
CA ALA A 718 15.30 -12.25 -40.94
C ALA A 718 14.21 -11.37 -40.28
N PRO A 719 13.36 -10.66 -41.06
CA PRO A 719 12.48 -9.58 -40.58
C PRO A 719 11.21 -10.12 -39.88
N PRO A 720 10.47 -9.28 -39.14
CA PRO A 720 9.45 -9.77 -38.20
C PRO A 720 8.16 -10.16 -38.93
N PRO A 721 7.49 -11.26 -38.52
CA PRO A 721 6.10 -11.46 -38.87
C PRO A 721 5.19 -10.68 -37.91
N THR A 722 4.28 -9.95 -38.52
CA THR A 722 3.14 -9.24 -37.96
C THR A 722 2.18 -10.16 -37.22
N GLY A 723 1.84 -9.85 -35.97
CA GLY A 723 0.74 -10.47 -35.22
C GLY A 723 0.88 -10.19 -33.71
N LEU A 724 -0.03 -9.39 -33.15
CA LEU A 724 -0.15 -9.18 -31.70
C LEU A 724 -0.53 -10.51 -31.02
N PRO A 725 0.20 -10.99 -29.98
CA PRO A 725 -0.17 -12.24 -29.31
C PRO A 725 -1.28 -12.00 -28.27
N GLY A 726 -2.37 -12.74 -28.41
CA GLY A 726 -3.26 -13.06 -27.28
C GLY A 726 -2.54 -13.92 -26.24
N ASN A 727 -3.06 -13.98 -25.02
CA ASN A 727 -2.48 -14.74 -23.89
C ASN A 727 -2.24 -16.21 -24.27
N ILE A 728 -0.97 -16.59 -24.45
CA ILE A 728 -0.55 -17.96 -24.80
C ILE A 728 -0.74 -18.91 -23.60
N ILE A 729 -0.52 -18.45 -22.36
CA ILE A 729 -0.86 -19.22 -21.16
C ILE A 729 -2.29 -18.83 -20.74
N THR A 730 -3.23 -19.76 -20.89
CA THR A 730 -4.64 -19.52 -20.57
C THR A 730 -4.99 -19.93 -19.14
N ASN A 731 -4.28 -20.91 -18.58
CA ASN A 731 -4.46 -21.36 -17.20
C ASN A 731 -3.17 -21.95 -16.63
N ALA A 732 -3.00 -21.92 -15.31
CA ALA A 732 -2.00 -22.75 -14.63
C ALA A 732 -2.45 -23.10 -13.21
N VAL A 733 -2.25 -24.34 -12.78
CA VAL A 733 -2.67 -24.83 -11.46
C VAL A 733 -1.67 -25.80 -10.85
N MET A 734 -1.62 -25.86 -9.53
CA MET A 734 -0.95 -26.92 -8.79
C MET A 734 -1.87 -28.14 -8.67
N ALA A 735 -1.34 -29.35 -8.86
CA ALA A 735 -2.11 -30.58 -8.83
C ALA A 735 -1.36 -31.72 -8.12
N ARG A 736 -2.10 -32.71 -7.62
CA ARG A 736 -1.55 -33.90 -6.97
C ARG A 736 -0.99 -34.90 -7.97
N ASP A 737 -1.51 -34.91 -9.18
CA ASP A 737 -1.03 -35.75 -10.29
C ASP A 737 -1.48 -35.13 -11.64
N ALA A 738 -1.06 -35.74 -12.75
CA ALA A 738 -1.48 -35.38 -14.10
C ALA A 738 -1.87 -36.63 -14.90
N LYS A 739 -2.90 -36.54 -15.73
CA LYS A 739 -3.24 -37.65 -16.64
C LYS A 739 -2.07 -37.93 -17.59
N ALA A 740 -1.68 -39.20 -17.71
CA ALA A 740 -0.46 -39.62 -18.40
C ALA A 740 -0.42 -39.29 -19.91
N ASP A 741 -1.58 -39.12 -20.55
CA ASP A 741 -1.75 -38.90 -21.99
C ASP A 741 -1.99 -37.42 -22.35
N THR A 742 -2.63 -36.66 -21.46
CA THR A 742 -3.16 -35.32 -21.75
C THR A 742 -2.60 -34.24 -20.84
N ASN A 743 -1.83 -34.59 -19.81
CA ASN A 743 -1.36 -33.70 -18.75
C ASN A 743 -2.48 -32.87 -18.10
N GLU A 744 -3.73 -33.34 -18.14
CA GLU A 744 -4.80 -32.68 -17.40
C GLU A 744 -4.58 -32.81 -15.89
N PRO A 745 -4.86 -31.77 -15.09
CA PRO A 745 -4.59 -31.78 -13.67
C PRO A 745 -5.53 -32.76 -12.95
N VAL A 746 -4.95 -33.64 -12.13
CA VAL A 746 -5.68 -34.57 -11.27
C VAL A 746 -5.47 -34.14 -9.82
N GLY A 747 -6.58 -33.86 -9.12
CA GLY A 747 -6.54 -33.40 -7.74
C GLY A 747 -5.86 -32.03 -7.60
N VAL A 748 -6.41 -31.01 -8.27
CA VAL A 748 -5.95 -29.61 -8.11
C VAL A 748 -5.95 -29.24 -6.64
N ALA A 749 -4.82 -28.75 -6.15
CA ALA A 749 -4.62 -28.41 -4.75
C ALA A 749 -3.50 -27.39 -4.62
N ASP A 750 -3.65 -26.46 -3.69
CA ASP A 750 -2.60 -25.55 -3.24
C ASP A 750 -1.99 -25.99 -1.90
N THR A 751 -2.42 -27.13 -1.36
CA THR A 751 -1.93 -27.70 -0.10
C THR A 751 -1.68 -29.20 -0.24
N PHE A 752 -0.47 -29.61 0.08
CA PHE A 752 0.04 -30.97 -0.06
C PHE A 752 0.52 -31.48 1.29
N GLY A 753 0.45 -32.79 1.52
CA GLY A 753 1.10 -33.37 2.69
C GLY A 753 2.56 -33.70 2.40
N THR A 754 3.36 -33.90 3.45
CA THR A 754 4.78 -34.30 3.34
C THR A 754 5.01 -35.60 2.56
N GLU A 755 3.99 -36.40 2.35
CA GLU A 755 4.01 -37.64 1.57
C GLU A 755 4.03 -37.42 0.05
N GLN A 756 3.71 -36.22 -0.45
CA GLN A 756 3.73 -35.93 -1.89
C GLN A 756 5.17 -35.99 -2.43
N ALA A 757 5.43 -36.98 -3.30
CA ALA A 757 6.77 -37.26 -3.82
C ALA A 757 7.12 -36.46 -5.09
N ILE A 758 6.11 -36.10 -5.90
CA ILE A 758 6.24 -35.32 -7.13
C ILE A 758 5.18 -34.22 -7.10
N PHE A 759 5.57 -32.99 -7.38
CA PHE A 759 4.67 -31.84 -7.44
C PHE A 759 4.42 -31.49 -8.90
N HIS A 760 3.15 -31.25 -9.25
CA HIS A 760 2.73 -31.01 -10.62
C HIS A 760 2.22 -29.58 -10.75
N ALA A 761 2.87 -28.78 -11.59
CA ALA A 761 2.34 -27.49 -12.04
C ALA A 761 1.87 -27.65 -13.48
N ILE A 762 0.55 -27.71 -13.68
CA ILE A 762 -0.05 -27.90 -15.00
C ILE A 762 -0.31 -26.54 -15.62
N VAL A 763 0.34 -26.29 -16.75
CA VAL A 763 0.23 -25.04 -17.52
C VAL A 763 -0.56 -25.32 -18.80
N THR A 764 -1.72 -24.70 -18.95
CA THR A 764 -2.53 -24.77 -20.17
C THR A 764 -2.07 -23.71 -21.15
N ILE A 765 -1.60 -24.17 -22.30
CA ILE A 765 -1.08 -23.35 -23.39
C ILE A 765 -2.10 -23.35 -24.53
N ALA A 766 -2.36 -22.18 -25.10
CA ALA A 766 -3.20 -22.02 -26.28
C ALA A 766 -2.45 -21.27 -27.38
N ASN A 767 -2.45 -21.84 -28.58
CA ASN A 767 -1.96 -21.24 -29.81
C ASN A 767 -0.50 -20.73 -29.71
N ALA A 768 0.38 -21.44 -28.99
CA ALA A 768 1.78 -21.06 -28.89
C ALA A 768 2.46 -21.11 -30.27
N PRO A 769 3.07 -20.01 -30.74
CA PRO A 769 3.89 -20.03 -31.96
C PRO A 769 5.09 -20.97 -31.83
N SER A 770 5.57 -21.50 -32.96
CA SER A 770 6.79 -22.30 -32.99
C SER A 770 7.98 -21.51 -32.40
N GLY A 771 8.78 -22.17 -31.57
CA GLY A 771 9.90 -21.56 -30.83
C GLY A 771 9.53 -20.89 -29.50
N THR A 772 8.27 -20.98 -29.04
CA THR A 772 7.88 -20.48 -27.71
C THR A 772 8.56 -21.30 -26.61
N VAL A 773 9.17 -20.63 -25.64
CA VAL A 773 9.88 -21.25 -24.51
C VAL A 773 9.06 -21.04 -23.23
N LEU A 774 8.65 -22.14 -22.59
CA LEU A 774 8.07 -22.14 -21.25
C LEU A 774 9.16 -22.50 -20.24
N LYS A 775 9.40 -21.64 -19.26
CA LYS A 775 10.30 -21.91 -18.14
C LYS A 775 9.54 -21.86 -16.81
N THR A 776 9.79 -22.80 -15.92
CA THR A 776 9.26 -22.79 -14.54
C THR A 776 10.40 -22.77 -13.55
N VAL A 777 10.28 -21.98 -12.48
CA VAL A 777 11.26 -21.87 -11.41
C VAL A 777 10.56 -22.11 -10.07
N TRP A 778 10.97 -23.18 -9.38
CA TRP A 778 10.43 -23.62 -8.10
C TRP A 778 11.24 -23.00 -6.96
N THR A 779 10.56 -22.41 -5.98
CA THR A 779 11.21 -21.66 -4.89
C THR A 779 10.55 -21.98 -3.55
N ALA A 780 11.36 -22.28 -2.53
CA ALA A 780 10.92 -22.33 -1.14
C ALA A 780 10.78 -20.90 -0.61
N ILE A 781 9.58 -20.48 -0.22
CA ILE A 781 9.31 -19.13 0.27
C ILE A 781 9.65 -19.03 1.75
N ASP A 782 9.05 -19.90 2.56
CA ASP A 782 9.29 -19.99 3.99
C ASP A 782 9.07 -21.44 4.43
N VAL A 783 10.14 -22.08 4.89
CA VAL A 783 10.17 -23.48 5.31
C VAL A 783 10.68 -23.63 6.73
N GLY A 784 10.36 -22.66 7.61
CA GLY A 784 10.57 -22.80 9.06
C GLY A 784 12.03 -22.99 9.46
N GLY A 785 12.96 -22.29 8.80
CA GLY A 785 14.39 -22.34 9.10
C GLY A 785 15.17 -23.49 8.45
N VAL A 786 14.52 -24.35 7.67
CA VAL A 786 15.19 -25.44 6.92
C VAL A 786 16.04 -24.90 5.76
N ALA A 787 15.64 -23.78 5.16
CA ALA A 787 16.39 -23.04 4.15
C ALA A 787 16.09 -21.54 4.27
N PRO A 788 17.00 -20.65 3.80
CA PRO A 788 16.72 -19.22 3.71
C PRO A 788 15.44 -18.93 2.91
N PRO A 789 14.70 -17.85 3.23
CA PRO A 789 13.52 -17.46 2.45
C PRO A 789 13.85 -17.22 0.97
N ASN A 790 12.92 -17.59 0.10
CA ASN A 790 13.05 -17.51 -1.36
C ASN A 790 14.22 -18.31 -1.96
N THR A 791 14.56 -19.47 -1.38
CA THR A 791 15.61 -20.35 -1.92
C THR A 791 15.13 -21.07 -3.19
N PRO A 792 15.80 -20.91 -4.36
CA PRO A 792 15.49 -21.66 -5.57
C PRO A 792 15.73 -23.15 -5.37
N MET A 793 14.82 -23.98 -5.85
CA MET A 793 14.81 -25.43 -5.63
C MET A 793 15.02 -26.23 -6.92
N GLY A 794 14.60 -25.67 -8.05
CA GLY A 794 14.75 -26.30 -9.35
C GLY A 794 14.07 -25.49 -10.42
N GLU A 795 14.43 -25.75 -11.67
CA GLU A 795 13.80 -25.15 -12.83
C GLU A 795 13.61 -26.17 -13.94
N MET A 796 12.62 -25.92 -14.79
CA MET A 796 12.37 -26.68 -16.00
C MET A 796 12.17 -25.69 -17.13
N GLU A 797 12.84 -25.91 -18.26
CA GLU A 797 12.65 -25.13 -19.48
C GLU A 797 12.31 -26.07 -20.64
N ILE A 798 11.26 -25.73 -21.40
CA ILE A 798 10.77 -26.56 -22.50
C ILE A 798 10.23 -25.69 -23.63
N GLN A 799 10.49 -26.10 -24.87
CA GLN A 799 9.85 -25.49 -26.04
C GLN A 799 8.44 -26.04 -26.25
N VAL A 800 7.51 -25.12 -26.49
CA VAL A 800 6.07 -25.39 -26.59
C VAL A 800 5.54 -24.80 -27.89
N GLU A 801 4.64 -25.53 -28.54
CA GLU A 801 3.98 -25.09 -29.77
C GLU A 801 2.54 -25.61 -29.76
N GLY A 802 1.63 -24.83 -30.34
CA GLY A 802 0.20 -25.15 -30.42
C GLY A 802 -0.53 -25.00 -29.07
N SER A 803 -1.66 -25.69 -28.96
CA SER A 803 -2.50 -25.70 -27.75
C SER A 803 -2.38 -27.04 -27.03
N ARG A 804 -1.90 -27.05 -25.78
CA ARG A 804 -1.72 -28.27 -24.97
C ARG A 804 -1.54 -27.95 -23.49
N ASN A 805 -1.74 -28.95 -22.62
CA ASN A 805 -1.28 -28.87 -21.23
C ASN A 805 0.18 -29.33 -21.12
N VAL A 806 0.97 -28.60 -20.34
CA VAL A 806 2.34 -28.95 -20.00
C VAL A 806 2.41 -29.19 -18.50
N ASP A 807 2.84 -30.39 -18.11
CA ASP A 807 3.10 -30.73 -16.72
C ASP A 807 4.55 -30.40 -16.37
N ALA A 808 4.75 -29.30 -15.65
CA ALA A 808 6.02 -29.00 -15.02
C ALA A 808 6.14 -29.81 -13.72
N LYS A 809 6.78 -30.97 -13.83
CA LYS A 809 7.01 -31.86 -12.69
C LYS A 809 8.22 -31.39 -11.88
N PHE A 810 8.04 -31.28 -10.57
CA PHE A 810 9.13 -31.06 -9.64
C PHE A 810 9.26 -32.22 -8.66
N LYS A 811 10.45 -32.82 -8.64
CA LYS A 811 10.80 -33.89 -7.69
C LYS A 811 11.90 -33.37 -6.75
N PRO A 812 11.62 -33.22 -5.44
CA PRO A 812 12.61 -32.75 -4.48
C PRO A 812 13.84 -33.67 -4.42
N SER A 813 15.04 -33.10 -4.39
CA SER A 813 16.31 -33.85 -4.30
C SER A 813 16.46 -34.68 -3.03
N ALA A 814 15.85 -34.25 -1.92
CA ALA A 814 15.78 -34.97 -0.65
C ALA A 814 14.60 -35.97 -0.56
N GLY A 815 13.83 -36.16 -1.64
CA GLY A 815 12.70 -37.09 -1.71
C GLY A 815 11.37 -36.58 -1.13
N ARG A 816 11.38 -35.57 -0.26
CA ARG A 816 10.19 -34.87 0.28
C ARG A 816 10.46 -33.38 0.47
N LEU A 817 9.43 -32.55 0.37
CA LEU A 817 9.51 -31.14 0.75
C LEU A 817 9.34 -30.96 2.26
N PRO A 818 10.06 -30.01 2.89
CA PRO A 818 9.81 -29.63 4.28
C PRO A 818 8.44 -28.93 4.42
N LEU A 819 7.94 -28.85 5.65
CA LEU A 819 6.74 -28.07 5.95
C LEU A 819 6.99 -26.60 5.65
N GLY A 820 6.03 -25.94 5.00
CA GLY A 820 6.20 -24.54 4.64
C GLY A 820 5.45 -24.13 3.38
N THR A 821 5.77 -22.94 2.89
CA THR A 821 5.18 -22.35 1.69
C THR A 821 6.19 -22.28 0.55
N PHE A 822 5.69 -22.52 -0.65
CA PHE A 822 6.46 -22.67 -1.88
C PHE A 822 5.78 -21.92 -3.02
N LYS A 823 6.55 -21.58 -4.05
CA LYS A 823 6.01 -21.04 -5.30
C LYS A 823 6.64 -21.66 -6.53
N VAL A 824 5.92 -21.53 -7.64
CA VAL A 824 6.38 -21.83 -9.00
C VAL A 824 6.16 -20.59 -9.86
N ASP A 825 7.26 -19.96 -10.26
CA ASP A 825 7.24 -18.84 -11.20
C ASP A 825 7.25 -19.41 -12.62
N ILE A 826 6.28 -19.02 -13.46
CA ILE A 826 6.10 -19.51 -14.82
C ILE A 826 6.41 -18.38 -15.79
N TYR A 827 7.44 -18.58 -16.62
CA TYR A 827 7.94 -17.65 -17.61
C TYR A 827 7.60 -18.14 -19.02
N LEU A 828 7.25 -17.21 -19.89
CA LEU A 828 7.06 -17.43 -21.32
C LEU A 828 8.04 -16.54 -22.09
N ASN A 829 8.88 -17.14 -22.93
CA ASN A 829 9.93 -16.45 -23.69
C ASN A 829 10.83 -15.54 -22.82
N GLY A 830 11.18 -16.03 -21.62
CA GLY A 830 12.03 -15.30 -20.67
C GLY A 830 11.32 -14.20 -19.85
N LYS A 831 10.02 -13.95 -20.08
CA LYS A 831 9.22 -12.99 -19.31
C LYS A 831 8.30 -13.72 -18.33
N LEU A 832 8.24 -13.29 -17.07
CA LEU A 832 7.34 -13.87 -16.07
C LEU A 832 5.89 -13.64 -16.49
N ASP A 833 5.11 -14.72 -16.60
CA ASP A 833 3.67 -14.68 -16.90
C ASP A 833 2.86 -14.68 -15.60
N ARG A 834 3.09 -15.68 -14.73
CA ARG A 834 2.38 -15.82 -13.45
C ARG A 834 3.16 -16.66 -12.43
N THR A 835 2.70 -16.62 -11.20
CA THR A 835 3.24 -17.38 -10.08
C THR A 835 2.16 -18.21 -9.41
N LEU A 836 2.40 -19.51 -9.25
CA LEU A 836 1.56 -20.40 -8.43
C LEU A 836 2.16 -20.51 -7.04
N ARG A 837 1.30 -20.58 -6.00
CA ARG A 837 1.72 -20.77 -4.61
C ARG A 837 1.09 -22.04 -4.05
N PHE A 838 1.85 -22.76 -3.22
CA PHE A 838 1.34 -23.92 -2.50
C PHE A 838 2.02 -24.11 -1.14
N ALA A 839 1.43 -24.92 -0.28
CA ALA A 839 1.94 -25.25 1.04
C ALA A 839 2.13 -26.76 1.23
N VAL A 840 3.07 -27.15 2.10
CA VAL A 840 3.28 -28.55 2.55
C VAL A 840 3.02 -28.63 4.06
N THR A 841 2.13 -29.53 4.49
CA THR A 841 1.67 -29.66 5.89
C THR A 841 1.84 -31.09 6.44
N SER A 842 1.77 -31.27 7.77
CA SER A 842 2.28 -32.47 8.47
C SER A 842 1.32 -33.66 8.64
N ALA A 843 0.06 -33.62 8.19
CA ALA A 843 -0.87 -34.76 8.27
C ALA A 843 -2.16 -34.56 7.43
N PRO A 844 -2.82 -35.64 6.97
CA PRO A 844 -3.81 -35.62 5.89
C PRO A 844 -5.20 -35.10 6.32
N PRO A 845 -6.03 -34.61 5.38
CA PRO A 845 -7.34 -34.05 5.70
C PRO A 845 -8.33 -35.16 6.06
N VAL A 846 -8.74 -35.23 7.34
CA VAL A 846 -9.93 -35.98 7.75
C VAL A 846 -11.17 -35.08 7.57
N ALA A 847 -12.23 -35.70 7.05
CA ALA A 847 -13.44 -35.13 6.47
C ALA A 847 -14.10 -34.00 7.29
N PRO A 848 -14.70 -33.00 6.61
CA PRO A 848 -15.41 -31.92 7.28
C PRO A 848 -16.76 -32.40 7.83
N PRO A 849 -17.20 -31.91 9.00
CA PRO A 849 -18.58 -32.07 9.43
C PRO A 849 -19.48 -31.24 8.51
N THR A 850 -20.53 -31.91 8.02
CA THR A 850 -21.65 -31.36 7.27
C THR A 850 -22.26 -30.13 7.96
N ALA A 851 -21.99 -28.93 7.42
CA ALA A 851 -22.84 -27.73 7.40
C ALA A 851 -22.02 -26.47 7.00
N ALA A 852 -21.52 -26.41 5.78
CA ALA A 852 -21.14 -25.15 5.15
C ALA A 852 -21.32 -25.32 3.63
N GLY A 853 -22.16 -24.46 3.05
CA GLY A 853 -22.57 -24.55 1.65
C GLY A 853 -21.39 -24.53 0.67
N CYS A 854 -21.66 -25.06 -0.53
CA CYS A 854 -20.71 -25.15 -1.62
C CYS A 854 -20.06 -23.77 -1.94
N PRO A 855 -18.73 -23.65 -2.05
CA PRO A 855 -18.07 -22.38 -2.35
C PRO A 855 -18.52 -21.83 -3.72
N PRO A 856 -18.65 -20.50 -3.90
CA PRO A 856 -19.11 -19.91 -5.16
C PRO A 856 -18.19 -20.32 -6.32
N LEU A 857 -18.77 -20.72 -7.46
CA LEU A 857 -18.01 -21.03 -8.68
C LEU A 857 -17.15 -19.79 -9.07
N PRO A 858 -15.81 -19.91 -9.14
CA PRO A 858 -14.91 -18.82 -9.53
C PRO A 858 -15.01 -18.58 -11.05
N ALA A 859 -16.10 -18.01 -11.50
CA ALA A 859 -16.26 -17.48 -12.85
C ALA A 859 -16.06 -15.96 -12.84
N PRO A 860 -15.47 -15.35 -13.89
CA PRO A 860 -15.48 -13.90 -14.02
C PRO A 860 -16.92 -13.38 -13.94
N ALA A 861 -17.15 -12.22 -13.32
CA ALA A 861 -18.49 -11.65 -13.24
C ALA A 861 -19.11 -11.51 -14.65
N PRO A 862 -20.40 -11.87 -14.86
CA PRO A 862 -21.01 -11.78 -16.17
C PRO A 862 -20.88 -10.37 -16.74
N LYS A 863 -20.48 -10.24 -18.00
CA LYS A 863 -20.39 -8.98 -18.74
C LYS A 863 -21.53 -8.93 -19.75
N PRO A 864 -22.66 -8.28 -19.43
CA PRO A 864 -23.81 -8.25 -20.35
C PRO A 864 -23.44 -7.55 -21.65
N SER A 865 -23.53 -8.25 -22.77
CA SER A 865 -23.23 -7.71 -24.11
C SER A 865 -24.31 -6.77 -24.65
N GLY A 866 -25.49 -6.76 -24.03
CA GLY A 866 -26.71 -6.13 -24.57
C GLY A 866 -27.39 -6.94 -25.67
N ILE A 867 -26.75 -8.02 -26.16
CA ILE A 867 -27.28 -8.93 -27.20
C ILE A 867 -28.24 -9.95 -26.58
N VAL A 868 -27.94 -10.49 -25.39
CA VAL A 868 -28.85 -11.42 -24.69
C VAL A 868 -29.94 -10.62 -23.97
N ALA A 869 -31.16 -10.69 -24.50
CA ALA A 869 -32.34 -10.04 -23.94
C ALA A 869 -32.90 -10.80 -22.73
N SER A 870 -32.99 -12.13 -22.81
CA SER A 870 -33.45 -12.97 -21.71
C SER A 870 -32.94 -14.41 -21.84
N VAL A 871 -32.87 -15.12 -20.71
CA VAL A 871 -32.60 -16.56 -20.66
C VAL A 871 -33.69 -17.22 -19.82
N THR A 872 -34.41 -18.16 -20.41
CA THR A 872 -35.54 -18.83 -19.76
C THR A 872 -35.30 -20.33 -19.71
N MET A 873 -35.23 -20.89 -18.51
CA MET A 873 -35.29 -22.33 -18.29
C MET A 873 -36.73 -22.82 -18.47
N ALA A 874 -36.95 -23.94 -19.16
CA ALA A 874 -38.29 -24.43 -19.49
C ALA A 874 -38.36 -25.96 -19.57
N LEU A 875 -39.57 -26.50 -19.52
CA LEU A 875 -39.83 -27.94 -19.68
C LEU A 875 -39.71 -28.39 -21.14
N ASP A 876 -40.01 -27.52 -22.10
CA ASP A 876 -39.76 -27.76 -23.53
C ASP A 876 -39.65 -26.44 -24.31
N ALA A 877 -39.43 -26.50 -25.63
CA ALA A 877 -39.49 -25.35 -26.53
C ALA A 877 -40.32 -25.63 -27.78
N LYS A 878 -41.08 -24.64 -28.23
CA LYS A 878 -41.93 -24.74 -29.43
C LYS A 878 -41.06 -24.99 -30.67
N GLY A 879 -41.41 -26.00 -31.47
CA GLY A 879 -40.58 -26.51 -32.59
C GLY A 879 -40.05 -25.44 -33.54
N ASP A 880 -40.93 -24.54 -34.01
CA ASP A 880 -40.60 -23.56 -35.06
C ASP A 880 -40.09 -22.22 -34.52
N THR A 881 -40.68 -21.70 -33.44
CA THR A 881 -40.38 -20.37 -32.88
C THR A 881 -39.37 -20.41 -31.74
N LYS A 882 -39.05 -21.60 -31.23
CA LYS A 882 -38.19 -21.82 -30.04
C LYS A 882 -38.64 -21.01 -28.82
N GLU A 883 -39.93 -20.71 -28.71
CA GLU A 883 -40.52 -20.10 -27.52
C GLU A 883 -40.57 -21.12 -26.37
N PRO A 884 -40.33 -20.69 -25.12
CA PRO A 884 -40.31 -21.60 -23.98
C PRO A 884 -41.72 -22.14 -23.68
N ILE A 885 -41.85 -23.46 -23.54
CA ILE A 885 -43.06 -24.16 -23.11
C ILE A 885 -42.86 -24.60 -21.66
N GLY A 886 -43.75 -24.16 -20.77
CA GLY A 886 -43.64 -24.42 -19.33
C GLY A 886 -42.34 -23.91 -18.71
N PRO A 887 -42.09 -22.58 -18.67
CA PRO A 887 -40.95 -22.01 -17.97
C PRO A 887 -40.85 -22.50 -16.52
N THR A 888 -39.68 -22.99 -16.12
CA THR A 888 -39.45 -23.50 -14.77
C THR A 888 -37.98 -23.41 -14.41
N THR A 889 -37.70 -23.25 -13.11
CA THR A 889 -36.35 -23.38 -12.54
C THR A 889 -36.24 -24.62 -11.65
N VAL A 890 -37.23 -25.52 -11.71
CA VAL A 890 -37.25 -26.78 -10.97
C VAL A 890 -37.57 -27.92 -11.94
N PHE A 891 -36.71 -28.93 -11.96
CA PHE A 891 -36.76 -30.08 -12.88
C PHE A 891 -36.81 -31.40 -12.13
N SER A 892 -37.46 -32.41 -12.70
CA SER A 892 -37.38 -33.78 -12.16
C SER A 892 -36.03 -34.42 -12.53
N PRO A 893 -35.56 -35.43 -11.78
CA PRO A 893 -34.29 -36.11 -12.04
C PRO A 893 -34.15 -36.69 -13.47
N ASP A 894 -35.25 -37.06 -14.10
CA ASP A 894 -35.27 -37.63 -15.46
C ASP A 894 -35.50 -36.58 -16.57
N ALA A 895 -35.74 -35.32 -16.22
CA ALA A 895 -36.07 -34.28 -17.19
C ALA A 895 -34.88 -33.94 -18.10
N THR A 896 -35.17 -33.70 -19.38
CA THR A 896 -34.26 -32.95 -20.25
C THR A 896 -34.28 -31.48 -19.80
N LEU A 897 -33.12 -30.85 -19.70
CA LEU A 897 -33.01 -29.45 -19.32
C LEU A 897 -33.05 -28.58 -20.59
N HIS A 898 -33.96 -27.61 -20.66
CA HIS A 898 -34.09 -26.69 -21.80
C HIS A 898 -33.78 -25.26 -21.34
N ALA A 899 -32.86 -24.58 -22.03
CA ALA A 899 -32.60 -23.14 -21.90
C ALA A 899 -32.91 -22.43 -23.21
N ILE A 900 -33.80 -21.45 -23.17
CA ILE A 900 -34.16 -20.61 -24.30
C ILE A 900 -33.49 -19.24 -24.09
N VAL A 901 -32.53 -18.91 -24.94
CA VAL A 901 -31.81 -17.64 -24.94
C VAL A 901 -32.39 -16.73 -26.02
N ARG A 902 -33.07 -15.67 -25.62
CA ARG A 902 -33.54 -14.64 -26.55
C ARG A 902 -32.42 -13.66 -26.81
N ILE A 903 -31.98 -13.57 -28.06
CA ILE A 903 -31.04 -12.54 -28.53
C ILE A 903 -31.79 -11.41 -29.23
N GLN A 904 -31.24 -10.20 -29.16
CA GLN A 904 -31.75 -9.00 -29.82
C GLN A 904 -30.61 -8.25 -30.52
N ASN A 905 -30.88 -7.79 -31.75
CA ASN A 905 -29.96 -6.97 -32.54
C ASN A 905 -28.53 -7.55 -32.62
N ALA A 906 -28.39 -8.87 -32.62
CA ALA A 906 -27.09 -9.52 -32.66
C ALA A 906 -26.39 -9.26 -34.01
N PRO A 907 -25.15 -8.76 -34.03
CA PRO A 907 -24.39 -8.63 -35.28
C PRO A 907 -24.21 -9.96 -36.01
N ALA A 908 -23.98 -9.91 -37.32
CA ALA A 908 -23.65 -11.10 -38.11
C ALA A 908 -22.44 -11.84 -37.49
N ASN A 909 -22.50 -13.16 -37.48
CA ASN A 909 -21.50 -14.06 -36.89
C ASN A 909 -21.36 -14.00 -35.36
N THR A 910 -22.36 -13.50 -34.62
CA THR A 910 -22.33 -13.56 -33.16
C THR A 910 -22.39 -15.01 -32.68
N LYS A 911 -21.42 -15.41 -31.86
CA LYS A 911 -21.37 -16.74 -31.26
C LYS A 911 -22.09 -16.72 -29.91
N VAL A 912 -23.12 -17.53 -29.76
CA VAL A 912 -23.88 -17.67 -28.51
C VAL A 912 -23.71 -19.10 -28.03
N GLY A 913 -23.19 -19.27 -26.81
CA GLY A 913 -22.94 -20.59 -26.23
C GLY A 913 -23.54 -20.76 -24.85
N ILE A 914 -23.57 -22.00 -24.36
CA ILE A 914 -24.02 -22.35 -23.02
C ILE A 914 -23.08 -23.36 -22.36
N VAL A 915 -22.89 -23.22 -21.05
CA VAL A 915 -22.17 -24.17 -20.20
C VAL A 915 -23.00 -24.49 -18.96
N TRP A 916 -23.09 -25.76 -18.60
CA TRP A 916 -23.91 -26.21 -17.48
C TRP A 916 -23.04 -26.67 -16.31
N TYR A 917 -23.53 -26.50 -15.09
CA TYR A 917 -22.85 -26.87 -13.85
C TYR A 917 -23.81 -27.50 -12.84
N ALA A 918 -23.38 -28.56 -12.16
CA ALA A 918 -23.91 -29.01 -10.89
C ALA A 918 -23.18 -28.22 -9.80
N ILE A 919 -23.91 -27.36 -9.11
CA ILE A 919 -23.34 -26.46 -8.10
C ILE A 919 -23.23 -27.20 -6.78
N ASP A 920 -24.34 -27.69 -6.25
CA ASP A 920 -24.37 -28.41 -4.98
C ASP A 920 -25.39 -29.55 -5.07
N VAL A 921 -24.89 -30.76 -5.27
CA VAL A 921 -25.69 -31.99 -5.41
C VAL A 921 -25.30 -33.01 -4.34
N GLY A 922 -24.79 -32.53 -3.20
CA GLY A 922 -24.31 -33.38 -2.11
C GLY A 922 -23.14 -34.28 -2.54
N SER A 923 -23.14 -35.53 -2.08
CA SER A 923 -22.06 -36.49 -2.38
C SER A 923 -22.08 -37.05 -3.81
N ALA A 924 -23.08 -36.70 -4.63
CA ALA A 924 -23.24 -37.26 -5.98
C ALA A 924 -22.23 -36.71 -7.00
N ALA A 925 -21.74 -35.49 -6.79
CA ALA A 925 -20.67 -34.89 -7.58
C ALA A 925 -19.94 -33.85 -6.73
N ALA A 926 -18.68 -33.58 -7.08
CA ALA A 926 -17.96 -32.48 -6.46
C ALA A 926 -18.70 -31.15 -6.72
N CYS A 927 -18.57 -30.23 -5.77
CA CYS A 927 -19.01 -28.86 -5.92
C CYS A 927 -18.62 -28.25 -7.27
N ASN A 928 -19.53 -27.51 -7.89
CA ASN A 928 -19.26 -26.77 -9.13
C ASN A 928 -18.81 -27.63 -10.33
N THR A 929 -19.25 -28.89 -10.40
CA THR A 929 -18.91 -29.80 -11.49
C THR A 929 -19.58 -29.38 -12.79
N ARG A 930 -18.79 -29.23 -13.86
CA ARG A 930 -19.31 -28.94 -15.21
C ARG A 930 -20.04 -30.14 -15.80
N LEU A 931 -21.18 -29.89 -16.44
CA LEU A 931 -22.05 -30.90 -17.04
C LEU A 931 -22.02 -30.81 -18.57
N GLY A 932 -21.34 -31.75 -19.20
CA GLY A 932 -21.21 -31.82 -20.65
C GLY A 932 -20.21 -30.82 -21.24
N GLU A 933 -20.02 -30.94 -22.55
CA GLU A 933 -19.14 -30.06 -23.31
C GLU A 933 -19.80 -28.70 -23.58
N PRO A 934 -19.02 -27.61 -23.69
CA PRO A 934 -19.57 -26.30 -24.07
C PRO A 934 -20.18 -26.42 -25.46
N TYR A 935 -21.37 -25.87 -25.61
CA TYR A 935 -22.06 -25.86 -26.89
C TYR A 935 -22.25 -24.42 -27.36
N GLU A 936 -21.82 -24.13 -28.59
CA GLU A 936 -21.83 -22.78 -29.18
C GLU A 936 -22.47 -22.83 -30.57
N LEU A 937 -23.30 -21.81 -30.86
CA LEU A 937 -23.94 -21.61 -32.15
C LEU A 937 -23.66 -20.21 -32.66
N VAL A 938 -23.59 -20.07 -33.99
CA VAL A 938 -23.53 -18.76 -34.64
C VAL A 938 -24.95 -18.30 -34.96
N ALA A 939 -25.33 -17.12 -34.46
CA ALA A 939 -26.66 -16.55 -34.64
C ALA A 939 -26.60 -15.01 -34.75
N ASP A 940 -27.55 -14.43 -35.47
CA ASP A 940 -27.61 -12.99 -35.73
C ASP A 940 -29.06 -12.45 -35.63
N GLY A 941 -29.23 -11.13 -35.57
CA GLY A 941 -30.52 -10.47 -35.44
C GLY A 941 -31.24 -10.71 -34.11
N THR A 942 -32.58 -10.67 -34.13
CA THR A 942 -33.43 -10.84 -32.95
C THR A 942 -34.22 -12.14 -33.06
N ARG A 943 -33.88 -13.15 -32.26
CA ARG A 943 -34.52 -14.49 -32.27
C ARG A 943 -34.29 -15.26 -30.98
N ASN A 944 -34.99 -16.38 -30.82
CA ASN A 944 -34.77 -17.32 -29.72
C ASN A 944 -33.78 -18.42 -30.16
N ILE A 945 -32.85 -18.77 -29.28
CA ILE A 945 -31.90 -19.86 -29.43
C ILE A 945 -32.21 -20.89 -28.36
N HIS A 946 -32.32 -22.16 -28.74
CA HIS A 946 -32.71 -23.24 -27.84
C HIS A 946 -31.55 -24.19 -27.58
N PHE A 947 -31.15 -24.29 -26.33
CA PHE A 947 -30.15 -25.23 -25.84
C PHE A 947 -30.81 -26.34 -25.03
N THR A 948 -30.30 -27.56 -25.18
CA THR A 948 -30.78 -28.72 -24.42
C THR A 948 -29.63 -29.50 -23.80
N LEU A 949 -29.86 -30.05 -22.61
CA LEU A 949 -28.96 -31.00 -21.97
C LEU A 949 -29.77 -32.20 -21.47
N LYS A 950 -29.46 -33.38 -22.02
CA LYS A 950 -30.13 -34.64 -21.66
C LYS A 950 -29.36 -35.38 -20.57
N PRO A 951 -30.04 -35.91 -19.53
CA PRO A 951 -29.39 -36.76 -18.54
C PRO A 951 -28.90 -38.07 -19.19
N LYS A 952 -27.66 -38.47 -18.91
CA LYS A 952 -27.17 -39.84 -19.25
C LYS A 952 -27.70 -40.88 -18.25
N THR A 953 -27.90 -40.46 -17.01
CA THR A 953 -28.57 -41.12 -15.89
C THR A 953 -29.35 -40.05 -15.14
N ALA A 954 -30.30 -40.41 -14.27
CA ALA A 954 -31.09 -39.42 -13.53
C ALA A 954 -30.21 -38.38 -12.84
N TRP A 955 -30.56 -37.10 -13.00
CA TRP A 955 -29.88 -35.97 -12.37
C TRP A 955 -29.97 -36.07 -10.85
N PRO A 956 -28.85 -35.95 -10.13
CA PRO A 956 -28.88 -35.81 -8.68
C PRO A 956 -29.77 -34.65 -8.20
N THR A 957 -30.48 -34.84 -7.11
CA THR A 957 -31.22 -33.74 -6.47
C THR A 957 -30.23 -32.69 -5.95
N GLY A 958 -30.46 -31.41 -6.29
CA GLY A 958 -29.56 -30.34 -5.86
C GLY A 958 -29.67 -29.05 -6.69
N ALA A 959 -28.69 -28.16 -6.49
CA ALA A 959 -28.59 -26.87 -7.16
C ALA A 959 -27.69 -26.95 -8.41
N TYR A 960 -28.12 -26.28 -9.46
CA TYR A 960 -27.50 -26.27 -10.78
C TYR A 960 -27.43 -24.85 -11.35
N ARG A 961 -26.57 -24.66 -12.35
CA ARG A 961 -26.34 -23.37 -13.01
C ARG A 961 -26.12 -23.56 -14.51
N ALA A 962 -26.62 -22.63 -15.30
CA ALA A 962 -26.35 -22.47 -16.72
C ALA A 962 -25.68 -21.11 -16.96
N GLU A 963 -24.58 -21.11 -17.71
CA GLU A 963 -23.81 -19.95 -18.10
C GLU A 963 -23.97 -19.71 -19.60
N VAL A 964 -24.49 -18.56 -19.99
CA VAL A 964 -24.64 -18.18 -21.40
C VAL A 964 -23.49 -17.26 -21.79
N LEU A 965 -22.81 -17.61 -22.87
CA LEU A 965 -21.66 -16.87 -23.39
C LEU A 965 -22.01 -16.19 -24.71
N VAL A 966 -21.45 -15.00 -24.93
CA VAL A 966 -21.46 -14.31 -26.21
C VAL A 966 -20.02 -14.07 -26.63
N ASN A 967 -19.61 -14.59 -27.79
CA ASN A 967 -18.24 -14.56 -28.31
C ASN A 967 -17.20 -15.03 -27.27
N ALA A 968 -17.49 -16.16 -26.63
CA ALA A 968 -16.70 -16.78 -25.56
C ALA A 968 -16.54 -15.93 -24.27
N VAL A 969 -17.30 -14.85 -24.11
CA VAL A 969 -17.37 -14.05 -22.88
C VAL A 969 -18.67 -14.37 -22.14
N LEU A 970 -18.60 -14.61 -20.82
CA LEU A 970 -19.78 -14.89 -20.00
C LEU A 970 -20.73 -13.67 -19.97
N ASP A 971 -21.97 -13.86 -20.41
CA ASP A 971 -22.98 -12.81 -20.55
C ASP A 971 -24.06 -12.90 -19.47
N ARG A 972 -24.66 -14.08 -19.30
CA ARG A 972 -25.72 -14.34 -18.31
C ARG A 972 -25.47 -15.63 -17.54
N VAL A 973 -26.00 -15.67 -16.32
CA VAL A 973 -26.01 -16.84 -15.46
C VAL A 973 -27.44 -17.09 -15.02
N VAL A 974 -27.88 -18.35 -15.09
CA VAL A 974 -29.20 -18.77 -14.61
C VAL A 974 -29.03 -19.95 -13.68
N ASN A 975 -29.59 -19.85 -12.47
CA ASN A 975 -29.58 -20.92 -11.49
C ASN A 975 -30.92 -21.66 -11.52
N PHE A 976 -30.89 -22.98 -11.34
CA PHE A 976 -32.07 -23.83 -11.27
C PHE A 976 -31.79 -25.02 -10.32
N SER A 977 -32.81 -25.82 -10.04
CA SER A 977 -32.67 -27.00 -9.16
C SER A 977 -33.30 -28.23 -9.78
N VAL A 978 -32.77 -29.40 -9.42
CA VAL A 978 -33.42 -30.69 -9.67
C VAL A 978 -33.97 -31.19 -8.34
N LYS A 979 -35.26 -31.55 -8.30
CA LYS A 979 -35.96 -32.00 -7.10
C LYS A 979 -36.72 -33.28 -7.32
#